data_AF-A0A971E6F1-F1
#
_entry.id   AF-A0A971E6F1-F1
#
_cell.length_a   1.000
_cell.length_b   1.000
_cell.length_c   1.000
_cell.angle_alpha   90.00
_cell.angle_beta   90.00
_cell.angle_gamma   90.00
#
_symmetry.space_group_name_H-M   'P 1'
#
loop_
_entity.id
_entity.type
_entity.pdbx_description
1 polymer ?
#
loop_
_entity_poly.entity_id
_entity_poly.type
_entity_poly.pdbx_seq_one_letter_code
_entity_poly.pdbx_strand_id
1 'polypeptide(L)'
;MSRRSMAFTSTFGVRLPVFGVFLSLLGLLLPILAVFTCGNAVRAEGMTVAPIDRQTMEIASNRHVQPYGEIKTVTSTLDTDGFQLVARTDVAELWLSEAYHTIRIVDLRTGYVWGAIPLEGARNLNASWRSYAGSIVSIEVYDSRNVERRYGLLGNAKVEYSLLEDGFAFSADFEQLGIALAGSIRLVGNKITFELEEGSLVERGSYRLKSLAFLPFLGSVFGDEIEGWFLLPDGPGTLMRFRPPGSYVAGYDNRIYGTDLAVGELSEPQSLGTSRPNDYVVSPNQVLVPVYGIVHGIRQDGLLCVIEEGAHYASIVATPAGLNNMRYNSIMARFEYRQSYSRTATRSGAGALVPQEHMNIFTPKQSLYLLCGAQADYDQMAVLYRDLLTADGTLGRSLDEIHLHICILGADVRPVALWKQWSTFTTVSEAKGIIESLRAGGVDDLLVVLRNYTDGNVAGRSLNSRLGSLEELEDLRREVERLPGGIGDLQEGIEGLQGGIDGLREEFSAGGRLLLYIDPVRANEDQINLRLQAAHSMNKNPIRIQRDNRTALYPDTYFYRPDVIEQATLQHTRAFSGYGAAVDQLGSRLFGDYSTGKESTRADNMQRFLSLLSELREQQGGLSGQQGGIHEQLGGLAERQGGHESDKHPGHGLALYTPNQIAWPYADTFLDFPLVGGQYLFETDTVPFLPIVLKGSIALFGPFLNTGYFERDRL
;
A
#
# COMPACT_ATOMS: atom_id res chain seq x y z
N MET A 1 -70.53 48.14 23.62
CA MET A 1 -69.86 47.49 24.77
C MET A 1 -68.36 47.60 24.54
N SER A 2 -67.66 48.44 25.30
CA SER A 2 -66.39 49.04 24.90
C SER A 2 -65.27 48.90 25.94
N ARG A 3 -64.05 48.74 25.40
CA ARG A 3 -62.73 49.26 25.87
C ARG A 3 -62.06 48.67 27.12
N ARG A 4 -60.81 48.21 26.90
CA ARG A 4 -59.49 48.72 27.39
C ARG A 4 -58.49 47.54 27.33
N SER A 5 -57.36 47.51 26.62
CA SER A 5 -56.19 48.40 26.38
C SER A 5 -55.24 48.60 27.56
N MET A 6 -54.01 48.06 27.37
CA MET A 6 -52.68 48.48 27.84
C MET A 6 -52.34 48.50 29.34
N ALA A 7 -51.17 47.93 29.71
CA ALA A 7 -49.96 48.73 29.99
C ALA A 7 -48.73 47.86 30.33
N PHE A 8 -47.57 48.44 30.03
CA PHE A 8 -46.18 48.05 30.30
C PHE A 8 -45.63 48.98 31.41
N THR A 9 -44.81 48.51 32.35
CA THR A 9 -43.75 49.23 33.14
C THR A 9 -43.16 48.26 34.19
N SER A 10 -41.86 47.90 34.21
CA SER A 10 -40.68 48.52 34.87
C SER A 10 -40.94 48.99 36.32
N THR A 11 -40.16 48.73 37.39
CA THR A 11 -38.71 48.96 37.62
C THR A 11 -38.29 48.50 39.05
N PHE A 12 -37.03 48.06 39.20
CA PHE A 12 -36.03 48.24 40.31
C PHE A 12 -36.21 47.79 41.80
N GLY A 13 -35.13 47.16 42.34
CA GLY A 13 -34.63 47.30 43.73
C GLY A 13 -34.47 45.98 44.54
N VAL A 14 -33.33 45.24 44.54
CA VAL A 14 -32.14 45.31 45.47
C VAL A 14 -32.52 44.98 46.95
N ARG A 15 -32.02 44.00 47.74
CA ARG A 15 -30.66 43.45 48.06
C ARG A 15 -30.75 42.19 49.02
N LEU A 16 -29.89 41.16 48.81
CA LEU A 16 -29.21 40.14 49.71
C LEU A 16 -29.84 39.57 51.03
N PRO A 17 -29.32 38.45 51.65
CA PRO A 17 -28.61 37.24 51.17
C PRO A 17 -29.13 35.90 51.78
N VAL A 18 -28.86 34.74 51.16
CA VAL A 18 -28.83 33.44 51.88
C VAL A 18 -27.60 32.65 51.45
N PHE A 19 -26.44 33.18 51.84
CA PHE A 19 -25.17 32.47 51.97
C PHE A 19 -25.20 31.84 53.38
N GLY A 20 -25.84 30.68 53.55
CA GLY A 20 -26.09 30.17 54.91
C GLY A 20 -26.43 28.70 55.08
N VAL A 21 -26.66 27.93 54.01
CA VAL A 21 -27.11 26.53 54.16
C VAL A 21 -26.18 25.51 53.47
N PHE A 22 -25.23 25.94 52.64
CA PHE A 22 -24.29 25.02 52.00
C PHE A 22 -22.92 24.86 52.73
N LEU A 23 -22.62 25.70 53.72
CA LEU A 23 -21.34 25.62 54.46
C LEU A 23 -21.33 24.64 55.63
N SER A 24 -22.50 24.18 56.09
CA SER A 24 -22.63 23.26 57.24
C SER A 24 -22.52 21.78 56.87
N LEU A 25 -22.62 21.42 55.58
CA LEU A 25 -22.40 20.04 55.09
C LEU A 25 -20.97 19.77 54.65
N LEU A 26 -20.16 20.81 54.35
CA LEU A 26 -18.74 20.66 54.01
C LEU A 26 -17.84 20.51 55.26
N GLY A 27 -18.29 21.02 56.42
CA GLY A 27 -17.52 21.02 57.68
C GLY A 27 -17.51 19.69 58.45
N LEU A 28 -18.35 18.73 58.07
CA LEU A 28 -18.46 17.41 58.75
C LEU A 28 -17.81 16.25 57.96
N LEU A 29 -17.39 16.48 56.71
CA LEU A 29 -16.68 15.48 55.89
C LEU A 29 -15.14 15.62 55.95
N LEU A 30 -14.64 16.79 56.34
CA LEU A 30 -13.20 17.05 56.45
C LEU A 30 -12.48 16.38 57.65
N PRO A 31 -13.11 16.08 58.81
CA PRO A 31 -12.43 15.37 59.89
C PRO A 31 -12.35 13.85 59.69
N ILE A 32 -13.25 13.26 58.89
CA ILE A 32 -13.24 11.80 58.60
C ILE A 32 -12.19 11.46 57.54
N LEU A 33 -11.86 12.41 56.64
CA LEU A 33 -10.74 12.27 55.71
C LEU A 33 -9.35 12.42 56.38
N ALA A 34 -9.28 13.09 57.55
CA ALA A 34 -8.04 13.34 58.27
C ALA A 34 -7.64 12.24 59.27
N VAL A 35 -8.54 11.29 59.58
CA VAL A 35 -8.26 10.14 60.47
C VAL A 35 -7.91 8.87 59.68
N PHE A 36 -8.19 8.81 58.38
CA PHE A 36 -7.67 7.75 57.49
C PHE A 36 -6.27 8.04 56.93
N THR A 37 -5.72 9.25 57.15
CA THR A 37 -4.39 9.64 56.65
C THR A 37 -3.27 9.45 57.67
N CYS A 38 -3.54 8.90 58.85
CA CYS A 38 -2.53 8.69 59.88
C CYS A 38 -2.69 7.30 60.52
N GLY A 39 -2.26 6.25 59.83
CA GLY A 39 -2.31 4.90 60.37
C GLY A 39 -2.19 3.79 59.34
N ASN A 40 -1.15 3.86 58.49
CA ASN A 40 -0.45 2.74 57.87
C ASN A 40 0.55 3.32 56.87
N ALA A 41 1.64 3.89 57.38
CA ALA A 41 2.85 4.06 56.58
C ALA A 41 3.45 2.67 56.36
N VAL A 42 2.82 1.87 55.50
CA VAL A 42 3.55 0.85 54.76
C VAL A 42 4.59 1.65 53.99
N ARG A 43 5.88 1.41 54.28
CA ARG A 43 6.95 1.85 53.38
C ARG A 43 6.53 1.33 52.00
N ALA A 44 6.06 2.22 51.14
CA ALA A 44 6.13 1.97 49.72
C ALA A 44 7.63 1.88 49.46
N GLU A 45 8.18 0.67 49.51
CA GLU A 45 9.33 0.35 48.70
C GLU A 45 8.90 0.83 47.32
N GLY A 46 9.43 1.97 46.89
CA GLY A 46 9.23 2.43 45.54
C GLY A 46 9.60 1.23 44.69
N MET A 47 8.63 0.71 43.92
CA MET A 47 8.96 -0.24 42.88
C MET A 47 9.92 0.51 41.97
N THR A 48 11.21 0.38 42.22
CA THR A 48 12.24 0.65 41.25
C THR A 48 12.01 -0.42 40.20
N VAL A 49 11.11 -0.13 39.26
CA VAL A 49 11.09 -0.82 37.99
C VAL A 49 12.50 -0.62 37.46
N ALA A 50 13.25 -1.71 37.36
CA ALA A 50 14.57 -1.67 36.75
C ALA A 50 14.43 -0.90 35.42
N PRO A 51 15.37 0.00 35.06
CA PRO A 51 15.28 0.71 33.80
C PRO A 51 15.05 -0.33 32.72
N ILE A 52 13.92 -0.23 32.03
CA ILE A 52 13.63 -1.20 30.98
C ILE A 52 14.70 -1.01 29.93
N ASP A 53 15.46 -2.06 29.65
CA ASP A 53 16.47 -2.00 28.61
C ASP A 53 15.77 -1.74 27.28
N ARG A 54 15.94 -0.53 26.76
CA ARG A 54 15.30 -0.06 25.53
C ARG A 54 15.74 -0.90 24.34
N GLN A 55 16.97 -1.39 24.34
CA GLN A 55 17.47 -2.24 23.26
C GLN A 55 16.75 -3.60 23.27
N THR A 56 16.65 -4.24 24.44
CA THR A 56 15.88 -5.48 24.57
C THR A 56 14.41 -5.29 24.19
N MET A 57 13.76 -4.18 24.56
CA MET A 57 12.38 -3.89 24.13
C MET A 57 12.25 -3.72 22.61
N GLU A 58 13.18 -2.98 21.98
CA GLU A 58 13.14 -2.75 20.54
C GLU A 58 13.33 -4.08 19.81
N ILE A 59 14.34 -4.88 20.16
CA ILE A 59 14.61 -6.20 19.56
C ILE A 59 13.43 -7.17 19.75
N ALA A 60 12.76 -7.14 20.90
CA ALA A 60 11.59 -7.97 21.18
C ALA A 60 10.29 -7.44 20.56
N SER A 61 10.32 -6.28 19.90
CA SER A 61 9.16 -5.74 19.20
C SER A 61 8.93 -6.45 17.86
N ASN A 62 7.73 -6.31 17.31
CA ASN A 62 7.40 -6.84 15.98
C ASN A 62 8.08 -6.08 14.81
N ARG A 63 8.98 -5.13 15.10
CA ARG A 63 9.80 -4.45 14.09
C ARG A 63 11.01 -5.26 13.63
N HIS A 64 11.27 -6.39 14.29
CA HIS A 64 12.35 -7.29 13.94
C HIS A 64 11.84 -8.72 13.77
N VAL A 65 12.59 -9.50 13.01
CA VAL A 65 12.39 -10.94 12.89
C VAL A 65 12.61 -11.58 14.25
N GLN A 66 11.62 -12.34 14.70
CA GLN A 66 11.67 -13.06 15.97
C GLN A 66 12.35 -14.42 15.77
N PRO A 67 13.19 -14.87 16.72
CA PRO A 67 13.85 -16.15 16.63
C PRO A 67 12.80 -17.27 16.56
N TYR A 68 13.07 -18.26 15.70
CA TYR A 68 12.31 -19.49 15.71
C TYR A 68 12.63 -20.25 17.01
N GLY A 69 11.59 -20.73 17.69
CA GLY A 69 11.74 -21.66 18.80
C GLY A 69 12.17 -23.05 18.31
N GLU A 70 11.79 -24.08 19.05
CA GLU A 70 11.96 -25.46 18.59
C GLU A 70 11.04 -25.73 17.38
N ILE A 71 11.63 -25.99 16.22
CA ILE A 71 10.89 -26.28 14.98
C ILE A 71 10.26 -27.68 15.08
N LYS A 72 8.93 -27.75 15.06
CA LYS A 72 8.19 -29.02 15.11
C LYS A 72 7.80 -29.47 13.71
N THR A 73 7.91 -30.77 13.45
CA THR A 73 7.34 -31.36 12.23
C THR A 73 5.82 -31.24 12.28
N VAL A 74 5.23 -30.69 11.23
CA VAL A 74 3.78 -30.56 11.10
C VAL A 74 3.23 -31.59 10.12
N THR A 75 1.98 -31.97 10.31
CA THR A 75 1.24 -32.83 9.38
C THR A 75 -0.10 -32.17 9.08
N SER A 76 -0.56 -32.28 7.83
CA SER A 76 -1.88 -31.78 7.48
C SER A 76 -2.97 -32.55 8.24
N THR A 77 -4.02 -31.83 8.65
CA THR A 77 -5.25 -32.41 9.20
C THR A 77 -6.28 -32.73 8.11
N LEU A 78 -5.94 -32.46 6.85
CA LEU A 78 -6.78 -32.70 5.69
C LEU A 78 -6.36 -33.96 4.95
N ASP A 79 -7.33 -34.62 4.34
CA ASP A 79 -7.18 -35.79 3.48
C ASP A 79 -7.83 -35.53 2.10
N THR A 80 -7.75 -36.54 1.23
CA THR A 80 -8.38 -36.57 -0.10
C THR A 80 -9.63 -37.47 -0.13
N ASP A 81 -10.15 -37.90 1.02
CA ASP A 81 -11.33 -38.77 1.07
C ASP A 81 -12.57 -37.99 0.60
N GLY A 82 -13.31 -38.59 -0.34
CA GLY A 82 -14.45 -37.92 -0.98
C GLY A 82 -14.06 -36.89 -2.06
N PHE A 83 -12.82 -36.93 -2.53
CA PHE A 83 -12.34 -36.17 -3.68
C PHE A 83 -11.99 -37.09 -4.86
N GLN A 84 -12.11 -36.56 -6.07
CA GLN A 84 -11.65 -37.17 -7.30
C GLN A 84 -10.34 -36.48 -7.74
N LEU A 85 -9.32 -37.26 -8.11
CA LEU A 85 -8.12 -36.75 -8.76
C LEU A 85 -8.49 -36.21 -10.15
N VAL A 86 -8.18 -34.94 -10.42
CA VAL A 86 -8.52 -34.26 -11.68
C VAL A 86 -7.30 -33.81 -12.49
N ALA A 87 -6.16 -33.56 -11.84
CA ALA A 87 -4.90 -33.30 -12.54
C ALA A 87 -3.70 -33.75 -11.69
N ARG A 88 -2.59 -34.06 -12.36
CA ARG A 88 -1.35 -34.50 -11.71
C ARG A 88 -0.13 -34.05 -12.51
N THR A 89 0.91 -33.65 -11.80
CA THR A 89 2.24 -33.35 -12.33
C THR A 89 3.27 -34.25 -11.61
N ASP A 90 4.56 -34.05 -11.91
CA ASP A 90 5.63 -34.74 -11.20
C ASP A 90 5.77 -34.32 -9.73
N VAL A 91 5.19 -33.17 -9.35
CA VAL A 91 5.37 -32.55 -8.03
C VAL A 91 4.08 -32.31 -7.27
N ALA A 92 2.91 -32.35 -7.92
CA ALA A 92 1.64 -32.08 -7.25
C ALA A 92 0.46 -32.84 -7.86
N GLU A 93 -0.59 -32.96 -7.06
CA GLU A 93 -1.90 -33.45 -7.49
C GLU A 93 -3.00 -32.45 -7.14
N LEU A 94 -3.98 -32.31 -8.03
CA LEU A 94 -5.19 -31.52 -7.83
C LEU A 94 -6.39 -32.45 -7.72
N TRP A 95 -7.14 -32.30 -6.65
CA TRP A 95 -8.29 -33.13 -6.31
C TRP A 95 -9.55 -32.27 -6.14
N LEU A 96 -10.66 -32.67 -6.75
CA LEU A 96 -11.94 -31.96 -6.74
C LEU A 96 -12.99 -32.77 -5.97
N SER A 97 -13.74 -32.11 -5.09
CA SER A 97 -14.99 -32.65 -4.55
C SER A 97 -16.16 -31.89 -5.13
N GLU A 98 -16.86 -32.48 -6.10
CA GLU A 98 -18.04 -31.87 -6.71
C GLU A 98 -19.20 -31.74 -5.71
N ALA A 99 -19.32 -32.67 -4.75
CA ALA A 99 -20.38 -32.66 -3.75
C ALA A 99 -20.27 -31.48 -2.76
N TYR A 100 -19.05 -31.02 -2.49
CA TYR A 100 -18.78 -29.92 -1.56
C TYR A 100 -18.26 -28.66 -2.25
N HIS A 101 -18.09 -28.70 -3.58
CA HIS A 101 -17.55 -27.63 -4.42
C HIS A 101 -16.22 -27.05 -3.91
N THR A 102 -15.28 -27.93 -3.56
CA THR A 102 -13.97 -27.59 -2.98
C THR A 102 -12.85 -28.44 -3.57
N ILE A 103 -11.60 -28.08 -3.30
CA ILE A 103 -10.43 -28.84 -3.77
C ILE A 103 -9.47 -29.23 -2.64
N ARG A 104 -8.57 -30.17 -2.97
CA ARG A 104 -7.32 -30.42 -2.27
C ARG A 104 -6.16 -30.33 -3.25
N ILE A 105 -5.02 -29.90 -2.73
CA ILE A 105 -3.75 -29.87 -3.46
C ILE A 105 -2.77 -30.72 -2.66
N VAL A 106 -2.23 -31.77 -3.24
CA VAL A 106 -1.23 -32.62 -2.59
C VAL A 106 0.13 -32.26 -3.14
N ASP A 107 1.06 -31.87 -2.28
CA ASP A 107 2.47 -31.75 -2.65
C ASP A 107 3.10 -33.15 -2.60
N LEU A 108 3.47 -33.72 -3.75
CA LEU A 108 4.01 -35.07 -3.84
C LEU A 108 5.41 -35.19 -3.21
N ARG A 109 6.09 -34.06 -2.95
CA ARG A 109 7.45 -34.03 -2.39
C ARG A 109 7.43 -34.25 -0.87
N THR A 110 6.39 -33.77 -0.19
CA THR A 110 6.23 -33.88 1.27
C THR A 110 5.05 -34.77 1.68
N GLY A 111 4.12 -35.03 0.77
CA GLY A 111 2.83 -35.66 1.07
C GLY A 111 1.84 -34.71 1.75
N TYR A 112 2.16 -33.43 1.88
CA TYR A 112 1.32 -32.46 2.57
C TYR A 112 0.08 -32.12 1.74
N VAL A 113 -1.09 -32.11 2.41
CA VAL A 113 -2.39 -31.84 1.77
C VAL A 113 -2.86 -30.43 2.13
N TRP A 114 -2.92 -29.55 1.13
CA TRP A 114 -3.50 -28.22 1.22
C TRP A 114 -4.98 -28.22 0.88
N GLY A 115 -5.73 -27.31 1.51
CA GLY A 115 -7.15 -27.10 1.26
C GLY A 115 -7.70 -26.00 2.15
N ALA A 116 -8.99 -25.72 2.02
CA ALA A 116 -9.63 -24.64 2.78
C ALA A 116 -10.01 -25.07 4.20
N ILE A 117 -11.00 -25.96 4.32
CA ILE A 117 -11.47 -26.53 5.59
C ILE A 117 -11.79 -28.03 5.41
N PRO A 118 -11.85 -28.82 6.49
CA PRO A 118 -12.35 -30.19 6.43
C PRO A 118 -13.76 -30.27 5.81
N LEU A 119 -14.03 -31.32 5.02
CA LEU A 119 -15.35 -31.55 4.42
C LEU A 119 -16.44 -31.64 5.50
N GLU A 120 -16.12 -32.36 6.57
CA GLU A 120 -16.93 -32.52 7.77
C GLU A 120 -16.19 -32.13 9.04
N GLY A 121 -16.94 -31.78 10.09
CA GLY A 121 -16.33 -31.42 11.38
C GLY A 121 -15.63 -30.07 11.46
N ALA A 122 -15.75 -29.19 10.45
CA ALA A 122 -15.25 -27.82 10.54
C ALA A 122 -15.85 -27.10 11.77
N ARG A 123 -14.99 -26.68 12.69
CA ARG A 123 -15.39 -26.15 14.01
C ARG A 123 -15.72 -24.68 13.93
N ASN A 124 -16.59 -24.18 14.81
CA ASN A 124 -16.88 -22.75 14.93
C ASN A 124 -17.38 -22.04 13.65
N LEU A 125 -17.79 -22.77 12.61
CA LEU A 125 -18.43 -22.23 11.42
C LEU A 125 -19.89 -22.66 11.37
N ASN A 126 -20.81 -21.71 11.20
CA ASN A 126 -22.20 -22.02 10.88
C ASN A 126 -22.35 -22.45 9.42
N ALA A 127 -23.54 -22.88 8.99
CA ALA A 127 -23.77 -23.38 7.64
C ALA A 127 -23.35 -22.38 6.53
N SER A 128 -23.66 -21.09 6.70
CA SER A 128 -23.29 -20.03 5.74
C SER A 128 -21.77 -19.86 5.65
N TRP A 129 -21.09 -19.81 6.81
CA TRP A 129 -19.63 -19.72 6.86
C TRP A 129 -18.94 -20.96 6.34
N ARG A 130 -19.48 -22.15 6.59
CA ARG A 130 -18.93 -23.41 6.06
C ARG A 130 -19.04 -23.48 4.53
N SER A 131 -20.18 -23.04 3.98
CA SER A 131 -20.33 -22.90 2.53
C SER A 131 -19.32 -21.90 1.97
N TYR A 132 -19.22 -20.69 2.54
CA TYR A 132 -18.28 -19.65 2.10
C TYR A 132 -16.81 -20.08 2.20
N ALA A 133 -16.39 -20.62 3.34
CA ALA A 133 -15.01 -21.03 3.58
C ALA A 133 -14.60 -22.21 2.70
N GLY A 134 -15.49 -23.18 2.49
CA GLY A 134 -15.19 -24.39 1.73
C GLY A 134 -15.16 -24.20 0.22
N SER A 135 -15.74 -23.14 -0.34
CA SER A 135 -15.97 -23.09 -1.79
C SER A 135 -14.73 -22.75 -2.62
N ILE A 136 -14.59 -23.36 -3.80
CA ILE A 136 -13.58 -22.98 -4.80
C ILE A 136 -13.68 -21.50 -5.20
N VAL A 137 -14.89 -20.96 -5.20
CA VAL A 137 -15.18 -19.53 -5.37
C VAL A 137 -16.32 -19.12 -4.46
N SER A 138 -16.19 -17.96 -3.84
CA SER A 138 -17.19 -17.38 -2.96
C SER A 138 -17.46 -15.93 -3.34
N ILE A 139 -18.70 -15.48 -3.16
CA ILE A 139 -19.13 -14.14 -3.51
C ILE A 139 -19.67 -13.38 -2.31
N GLU A 140 -19.44 -12.07 -2.29
CA GLU A 140 -20.18 -11.12 -1.47
C GLU A 140 -21.05 -10.27 -2.39
N VAL A 141 -22.27 -9.98 -1.94
CA VAL A 141 -23.29 -9.27 -2.70
C VAL A 141 -23.98 -8.24 -1.83
N TYR A 142 -24.48 -7.18 -2.45
CA TYR A 142 -25.49 -6.31 -1.86
C TYR A 142 -26.87 -6.88 -2.19
N ASP A 143 -27.70 -7.08 -1.16
CA ASP A 143 -29.12 -7.43 -1.35
C ASP A 143 -29.95 -6.24 -1.85
N SER A 144 -31.24 -6.46 -2.10
CA SER A 144 -32.14 -5.40 -2.59
C SER A 144 -32.32 -4.22 -1.63
N ARG A 145 -31.83 -4.32 -0.39
CA ARG A 145 -31.80 -3.26 0.63
C ARG A 145 -30.38 -2.71 0.85
N ASN A 146 -29.45 -3.01 -0.07
CA ASN A 146 -28.03 -2.67 0.02
C ASN A 146 -27.31 -3.26 1.24
N VAL A 147 -27.82 -4.36 1.80
CA VAL A 147 -27.16 -5.05 2.91
C VAL A 147 -26.20 -6.09 2.36
N GLU A 148 -24.97 -6.09 2.87
CA GLU A 148 -23.96 -7.07 2.48
C GLU A 148 -24.31 -8.48 2.95
N ARG A 149 -24.19 -9.43 2.03
CA ARG A 149 -24.39 -10.87 2.24
C ARG A 149 -23.24 -11.62 1.61
N ARG A 150 -22.94 -12.80 2.16
CA ARG A 150 -21.88 -13.70 1.66
C ARG A 150 -22.46 -15.06 1.32
N TYR A 151 -21.99 -15.65 0.24
CA TYR A 151 -22.42 -16.95 -0.24
C TYR A 151 -21.22 -17.74 -0.77
N GLY A 152 -21.12 -19.01 -0.36
CA GLY A 152 -20.35 -20.01 -1.09
C GLY A 152 -21.26 -20.83 -2.00
N LEU A 153 -20.69 -21.75 -2.77
CA LEU A 153 -21.42 -22.57 -3.73
C LEU A 153 -22.36 -23.57 -3.05
N LEU A 154 -21.88 -24.26 -2.01
CA LEU A 154 -22.61 -25.35 -1.36
C LEU A 154 -23.98 -24.88 -0.85
N GLY A 155 -25.04 -25.44 -1.43
CA GLY A 155 -26.44 -25.14 -1.10
C GLY A 155 -26.99 -23.83 -1.68
N ASN A 156 -26.18 -23.03 -2.38
CA ASN A 156 -26.61 -21.71 -2.91
C ASN A 156 -26.51 -21.59 -4.44
N ALA A 157 -25.69 -22.41 -5.10
CA ALA A 157 -25.50 -22.37 -6.56
C ALA A 157 -25.71 -23.75 -7.19
N LYS A 158 -26.16 -23.76 -8.45
CA LYS A 158 -26.00 -24.92 -9.34
C LYS A 158 -24.63 -24.82 -9.99
N VAL A 159 -23.85 -25.89 -9.92
CA VAL A 159 -22.47 -25.90 -10.42
C VAL A 159 -22.28 -27.05 -11.39
N GLU A 160 -21.71 -26.76 -12.54
CA GLU A 160 -21.30 -27.77 -13.53
C GLU A 160 -19.78 -27.74 -13.68
N TYR A 161 -19.19 -28.92 -13.87
CA TYR A 161 -17.75 -29.10 -14.03
C TYR A 161 -17.42 -29.72 -15.39
N SER A 162 -16.33 -29.28 -15.99
CA SER A 162 -15.75 -29.87 -17.19
C SER A 162 -14.27 -30.15 -16.94
N LEU A 163 -13.88 -31.42 -16.95
CA LEU A 163 -12.49 -31.81 -16.74
C LEU A 163 -11.61 -31.36 -17.92
N LEU A 164 -10.41 -30.89 -17.60
CA LEU A 164 -9.35 -30.52 -18.52
C LEU A 164 -8.16 -31.46 -18.31
N GLU A 165 -7.18 -31.45 -19.22
CA GLU A 165 -5.96 -32.25 -19.06
C GLU A 165 -5.15 -31.82 -17.82
N ASP A 166 -5.12 -30.52 -17.56
CA ASP A 166 -4.36 -29.89 -16.48
C ASP A 166 -5.26 -29.39 -15.33
N GLY A 167 -6.53 -29.75 -15.28
CA GLY A 167 -7.42 -29.31 -14.20
C GLY A 167 -8.90 -29.43 -14.54
N PHE A 168 -9.65 -28.36 -14.30
CA PHE A 168 -11.07 -28.32 -14.66
C PHE A 168 -11.58 -26.88 -14.86
N ALA A 169 -12.63 -26.75 -15.66
CA ALA A 169 -13.48 -25.57 -15.73
C ALA A 169 -14.75 -25.78 -14.89
N PHE A 170 -15.34 -24.69 -14.42
CA PHE A 170 -16.62 -24.70 -13.70
C PHE A 170 -17.52 -23.56 -14.17
N SER A 171 -18.83 -23.79 -14.12
CA SER A 171 -19.86 -22.74 -14.22
C SER A 171 -20.71 -22.78 -12.97
N ALA A 172 -21.05 -21.62 -12.41
CA ALA A 172 -21.88 -21.50 -11.21
C ALA A 172 -23.03 -20.52 -11.45
N ASP A 173 -24.26 -20.97 -11.26
CA ASP A 173 -25.48 -20.14 -11.31
C ASP A 173 -26.13 -20.07 -9.92
N PHE A 174 -26.00 -18.90 -9.28
CA PHE A 174 -26.74 -18.54 -8.08
C PHE A 174 -28.14 -18.06 -8.46
N GLU A 175 -29.01 -18.98 -8.88
CA GLU A 175 -30.33 -18.65 -9.46
C GLU A 175 -31.16 -17.71 -8.59
N GLN A 176 -31.13 -17.90 -7.25
CA GLN A 176 -31.87 -17.06 -6.30
C GLN A 176 -31.34 -15.63 -6.21
N LEU A 177 -30.04 -15.44 -6.48
CA LEU A 177 -29.40 -14.12 -6.50
C LEU A 177 -29.49 -13.50 -7.90
N GLY A 178 -29.67 -14.32 -8.94
CA GLY A 178 -29.58 -13.93 -10.33
C GLY A 178 -28.16 -13.53 -10.70
N ILE A 179 -27.16 -14.28 -10.21
CA ILE A 179 -25.74 -14.07 -10.49
C ILE A 179 -25.17 -15.36 -11.05
N ALA A 180 -24.54 -15.29 -12.23
CA ALA A 180 -23.83 -16.43 -12.82
C ALA A 180 -22.38 -16.04 -13.13
N LEU A 181 -21.47 -17.00 -13.02
CA LEU A 181 -20.05 -16.82 -13.33
C LEU A 181 -19.42 -18.15 -13.76
N ALA A 182 -18.32 -18.10 -14.49
CA ALA A 182 -17.56 -19.29 -14.88
C ALA A 182 -16.06 -19.03 -14.73
N GLY A 183 -15.28 -20.10 -14.63
CA GLY A 183 -13.84 -20.02 -14.48
C GLY A 183 -13.16 -21.36 -14.59
N SER A 184 -11.85 -21.39 -14.30
CA SER A 184 -11.06 -22.61 -14.32
C SER A 184 -10.02 -22.66 -13.21
N ILE A 185 -9.63 -23.89 -12.86
CA ILE A 185 -8.52 -24.18 -11.96
C ILE A 185 -7.59 -25.14 -12.69
N ARG A 186 -6.33 -24.73 -12.88
CA ARG A 186 -5.31 -25.48 -13.64
C ARG A 186 -4.05 -25.70 -12.80
N LEU A 187 -3.44 -26.86 -12.92
CA LEU A 187 -2.21 -27.28 -12.27
C LEU A 187 -1.13 -27.54 -13.34
N VAL A 188 -0.08 -26.73 -13.31
CA VAL A 188 1.09 -26.87 -14.19
C VAL A 188 2.36 -26.84 -13.36
N GLY A 189 3.15 -27.91 -13.40
CA GLY A 189 4.31 -28.07 -12.52
C GLY A 189 3.91 -27.96 -11.05
N ASN A 190 4.46 -26.98 -10.33
CA ASN A 190 4.14 -26.65 -8.94
C ASN A 190 3.18 -25.45 -8.79
N LYS A 191 2.59 -24.97 -9.90
CA LYS A 191 1.73 -23.78 -9.96
C LYS A 191 0.27 -24.18 -10.14
N ILE A 192 -0.61 -23.68 -9.27
CA ILE A 192 -2.06 -23.80 -9.38
C ILE A 192 -2.63 -22.43 -9.72
N THR A 193 -3.34 -22.31 -10.84
CA THR A 193 -3.93 -21.04 -11.32
C THR A 193 -5.44 -21.10 -11.20
N PHE A 194 -6.03 -20.06 -10.61
CA PHE A 194 -7.47 -19.80 -10.54
C PHE A 194 -7.75 -18.61 -11.44
N GLU A 195 -8.68 -18.76 -12.37
CA GLU A 195 -8.98 -17.73 -13.36
C GLU A 195 -10.48 -17.68 -13.60
N LEU A 196 -11.06 -16.48 -13.51
CA LEU A 196 -12.41 -16.25 -13.96
C LEU A 196 -12.43 -16.18 -15.49
N GLU A 197 -13.45 -16.71 -16.15
CA GLU A 197 -13.61 -16.58 -17.59
C GLU A 197 -14.07 -15.15 -17.93
N GLU A 198 -13.39 -14.50 -18.87
CA GLU A 198 -13.72 -13.13 -19.30
C GLU A 198 -15.16 -13.05 -19.80
N GLY A 199 -15.91 -12.05 -19.32
CA GLY A 199 -17.31 -11.85 -19.70
C GLY A 199 -18.29 -12.89 -19.16
N SER A 200 -17.85 -13.89 -18.38
CA SER A 200 -18.73 -14.91 -17.81
C SER A 200 -19.65 -14.41 -16.69
N LEU A 201 -19.28 -13.30 -16.04
CA LEU A 201 -20.01 -12.74 -14.92
C LEU A 201 -21.28 -12.02 -15.41
N VAL A 202 -22.45 -12.51 -15.00
CA VAL A 202 -23.75 -11.99 -15.41
C VAL A 202 -24.63 -11.69 -14.20
N GLU A 203 -25.23 -10.50 -14.16
CA GLU A 203 -26.24 -10.10 -13.18
C GLU A 203 -27.62 -9.98 -13.85
N ARG A 204 -28.59 -10.77 -13.39
CA ARG A 204 -29.98 -10.82 -13.89
C ARG A 204 -31.01 -10.36 -12.84
N GLY A 205 -30.63 -10.39 -11.57
CA GLY A 205 -31.52 -10.16 -10.43
C GLY A 205 -31.46 -8.75 -9.83
N SER A 206 -31.93 -8.63 -8.58
CA SER A 206 -31.84 -7.41 -7.77
C SER A 206 -30.59 -7.36 -6.89
N TYR A 207 -29.93 -8.50 -6.68
CA TYR A 207 -28.63 -8.55 -6.00
C TYR A 207 -27.54 -7.96 -6.90
N ARG A 208 -26.54 -7.36 -6.28
CA ARG A 208 -25.39 -6.77 -6.97
C ARG A 208 -24.12 -7.36 -6.39
N LEU A 209 -23.24 -7.90 -7.23
CA LEU A 209 -21.94 -8.40 -6.83
C LEU A 209 -21.11 -7.26 -6.23
N LYS A 210 -20.63 -7.50 -5.02
CA LYS A 210 -19.68 -6.65 -4.29
C LYS A 210 -18.27 -7.16 -4.55
N SER A 211 -18.02 -8.43 -4.27
CA SER A 211 -16.69 -9.02 -4.37
C SER A 211 -16.71 -10.52 -4.61
N LEU A 212 -15.56 -11.06 -5.01
CA LEU A 212 -15.30 -12.49 -5.24
C LEU A 212 -13.97 -12.87 -4.59
N ALA A 213 -13.89 -14.10 -4.06
CA ALA A 213 -12.63 -14.68 -3.58
C ALA A 213 -12.53 -16.15 -4.01
N PHE A 214 -11.35 -16.56 -4.48
CA PHE A 214 -11.04 -17.96 -4.72
C PHE A 214 -10.51 -18.61 -3.44
N LEU A 215 -11.09 -19.76 -3.05
CA LEU A 215 -10.74 -20.52 -1.84
C LEU A 215 -10.40 -19.63 -0.63
N PRO A 216 -11.36 -18.87 -0.08
CA PRO A 216 -11.10 -17.83 0.91
C PRO A 216 -10.47 -18.32 2.23
N PHE A 217 -10.45 -19.64 2.48
CA PHE A 217 -9.89 -20.27 3.67
C PHE A 217 -8.72 -21.22 3.36
N LEU A 218 -8.15 -21.18 2.15
CA LEU A 218 -6.98 -22.00 1.81
C LEU A 218 -5.86 -21.82 2.85
N GLY A 219 -5.37 -22.93 3.40
CA GLY A 219 -4.32 -22.91 4.41
C GLY A 219 -4.75 -22.25 5.73
N SER A 220 -6.06 -22.21 6.01
CA SER A 220 -6.54 -21.70 7.29
C SER A 220 -6.18 -22.63 8.45
N VAL A 221 -5.90 -22.06 9.61
CA VAL A 221 -5.50 -22.81 10.81
C VAL A 221 -6.42 -22.46 11.97
N PHE A 222 -6.99 -23.48 12.63
CA PHE A 222 -7.80 -23.27 13.82
C PHE A 222 -6.90 -22.97 15.02
N GLY A 223 -6.95 -21.73 15.52
CA GLY A 223 -5.99 -21.27 16.53
C GLY A 223 -4.55 -21.48 16.06
N ASP A 224 -3.78 -22.23 16.83
CA ASP A 224 -2.37 -22.55 16.61
C ASP A 224 -2.10 -24.06 16.48
N GLU A 225 -3.10 -24.85 16.06
CA GLU A 225 -2.95 -26.30 15.91
C GLU A 225 -1.88 -26.74 14.92
N ILE A 226 -1.57 -25.86 13.97
CA ILE A 226 -0.43 -25.99 13.07
C ILE A 226 0.46 -24.79 13.34
N GLU A 227 1.75 -25.03 13.59
CA GLU A 227 2.74 -23.95 13.68
C GLU A 227 2.93 -23.35 12.28
N GLY A 228 3.05 -22.04 12.18
CA GLY A 228 3.18 -21.38 10.89
C GLY A 228 2.89 -19.90 10.95
N TRP A 229 2.80 -19.30 9.76
CA TRP A 229 2.52 -17.87 9.61
C TRP A 229 1.97 -17.55 8.23
N PHE A 230 1.29 -16.40 8.14
CA PHE A 230 1.04 -15.72 6.87
C PHE A 230 2.07 -14.62 6.65
N LEU A 231 2.54 -14.46 5.42
CA LEU A 231 3.30 -13.29 4.97
C LEU A 231 2.29 -12.26 4.44
N LEU A 232 2.32 -11.06 5.02
CA LEU A 232 1.52 -9.92 4.60
C LEU A 232 2.41 -8.92 3.86
N PRO A 233 1.92 -8.32 2.74
CA PRO A 233 2.64 -7.28 2.01
C PRO A 233 2.47 -5.90 2.69
N ASP A 234 2.76 -5.82 3.99
CA ASP A 234 2.74 -4.59 4.79
C ASP A 234 4.17 -4.06 4.97
N GLY A 235 4.42 -2.82 4.54
CA GLY A 235 5.75 -2.19 4.61
C GLY A 235 6.79 -2.98 3.82
N PRO A 236 7.96 -3.32 4.38
CA PRO A 236 8.94 -4.17 3.71
C PRO A 236 8.52 -5.66 3.67
N GLY A 237 7.45 -6.02 4.38
CA GLY A 237 6.95 -7.38 4.60
C GLY A 237 6.75 -7.67 6.09
N THR A 238 5.64 -8.28 6.47
CA THR A 238 5.37 -8.70 7.85
C THR A 238 4.88 -10.14 7.93
N LEU A 239 5.13 -10.77 9.08
CA LEU A 239 4.58 -12.10 9.38
C LEU A 239 3.45 -11.98 10.40
N MET A 240 2.42 -12.78 10.19
CA MET A 240 1.36 -13.05 11.15
C MET A 240 1.45 -14.53 11.55
N ARG A 241 2.15 -14.82 12.65
CA ARG A 241 2.24 -16.18 13.19
C ARG A 241 0.90 -16.67 13.74
N PHE A 242 0.62 -17.95 13.54
CA PHE A 242 -0.56 -18.59 14.11
C PHE A 242 -0.45 -18.64 15.64
N ARG A 243 -1.48 -18.13 16.30
CA ARG A 243 -1.58 -18.01 17.76
C ARG A 243 -2.96 -18.48 18.23
N PRO A 244 -3.09 -18.87 19.50
CA PRO A 244 -4.39 -19.11 20.10
C PRO A 244 -5.33 -17.91 19.91
N PRO A 245 -6.66 -18.12 19.91
CA PRO A 245 -7.61 -17.05 19.70
C PRO A 245 -7.41 -15.86 20.65
N GLY A 246 -7.16 -14.68 20.08
CA GLY A 246 -6.91 -13.43 20.81
C GLY A 246 -8.10 -12.47 20.82
N SER A 247 -7.87 -11.25 21.34
CA SER A 247 -8.84 -10.14 21.24
C SER A 247 -8.28 -9.11 20.26
N TYR A 248 -8.93 -9.00 19.11
CA TYR A 248 -8.55 -8.09 18.03
C TYR A 248 -9.72 -7.19 17.68
N VAL A 249 -9.44 -5.92 17.40
CA VAL A 249 -10.45 -4.92 17.00
C VAL A 249 -10.59 -4.83 15.48
N ALA A 250 -9.56 -5.21 14.74
CA ALA A 250 -9.51 -5.22 13.29
C ALA A 250 -8.62 -6.37 12.81
N GLY A 251 -8.90 -6.86 11.60
CA GLY A 251 -8.00 -7.72 10.84
C GLY A 251 -7.19 -6.89 9.83
N TYR A 252 -6.41 -7.58 9.01
CA TYR A 252 -5.78 -6.97 7.84
C TYR A 252 -6.81 -6.96 6.70
N ASP A 253 -7.17 -5.80 6.18
CA ASP A 253 -8.06 -5.64 5.03
C ASP A 253 -7.57 -4.41 4.24
N ASN A 254 -6.47 -4.61 3.50
CA ASN A 254 -5.79 -3.53 2.82
C ASN A 254 -5.84 -3.74 1.31
N ARG A 255 -6.21 -2.66 0.61
CA ARG A 255 -6.34 -2.62 -0.84
C ARG A 255 -4.98 -2.57 -1.51
N ILE A 256 -4.80 -3.39 -2.54
CA ILE A 256 -3.60 -3.36 -3.38
C ILE A 256 -3.58 -2.05 -4.17
N TYR A 257 -2.43 -1.39 -4.17
CA TYR A 257 -2.22 -0.06 -4.75
C TYR A 257 -3.03 1.06 -4.06
N GLY A 258 -3.42 0.84 -2.81
CA GLY A 258 -4.04 1.85 -1.95
C GLY A 258 -5.51 2.13 -2.24
N THR A 259 -6.16 2.84 -1.32
CA THR A 259 -7.58 3.18 -1.36
C THR A 259 -7.96 4.01 -2.59
N ASP A 260 -9.13 3.73 -3.17
CA ASP A 260 -9.71 4.58 -4.21
C ASP A 260 -10.43 5.78 -3.57
N LEU A 261 -9.75 6.92 -3.55
CA LEU A 261 -10.23 8.17 -2.95
C LEU A 261 -11.47 8.73 -3.68
N ALA A 262 -11.80 8.23 -4.86
CA ALA A 262 -12.97 8.64 -5.62
C ALA A 262 -14.27 7.97 -5.13
N VAL A 263 -14.15 6.85 -4.42
CA VAL A 263 -15.30 6.06 -3.96
C VAL A 263 -15.40 6.05 -2.44
N GLY A 264 -14.26 6.03 -1.73
CA GLY A 264 -14.19 5.90 -0.28
C GLY A 264 -14.81 7.06 0.51
N GLU A 265 -15.32 6.76 1.70
CA GLU A 265 -15.62 7.78 2.71
C GLU A 265 -14.31 8.42 3.20
N LEU A 266 -14.14 9.71 2.91
CA LEU A 266 -13.00 10.53 3.33
C LEU A 266 -13.07 10.96 4.80
N SER A 267 -13.52 10.05 5.67
CA SER A 267 -13.47 10.22 7.11
C SER A 267 -12.96 8.90 7.66
N GLU A 268 -11.68 8.90 8.05
CA GLU A 268 -11.07 7.77 8.76
C GLU A 268 -12.00 7.31 9.91
N PRO A 269 -12.07 6.00 10.19
CA PRO A 269 -12.74 5.50 11.38
C PRO A 269 -12.22 6.26 12.60
N GLN A 270 -13.16 6.89 13.29
CA GLN A 270 -12.96 7.72 14.46
C GLN A 270 -11.84 7.17 15.35
N SER A 271 -10.77 7.98 15.46
CA SER A 271 -9.74 7.88 16.48
C SER A 271 -10.36 7.50 17.82
N LEU A 272 -9.78 6.52 18.51
CA LEU A 272 -10.04 6.23 19.92
C LEU A 272 -9.82 7.54 20.68
N GLY A 273 -10.91 8.22 21.03
CA GLY A 273 -10.97 9.63 21.42
C GLY A 273 -9.96 10.05 22.49
N THR A 274 -8.74 10.35 22.06
CA THR A 274 -7.71 10.97 22.90
C THR A 274 -7.53 12.41 22.45
N SER A 275 -7.35 13.31 23.41
CA SER A 275 -7.31 14.77 23.22
C SER A 275 -6.04 15.27 22.50
N ARG A 276 -5.34 14.42 21.74
CA ARG A 276 -4.14 14.75 20.97
C ARG A 276 -4.43 14.61 19.48
N PRO A 277 -4.05 15.58 18.63
CA PRO A 277 -4.11 15.40 17.18
C PRO A 277 -3.22 14.21 16.79
N ASN A 278 -3.75 13.35 15.93
CA ASN A 278 -3.18 12.06 15.55
C ASN A 278 -2.04 12.19 14.53
N ASP A 279 -1.43 13.38 14.39
CA ASP A 279 -0.29 13.66 13.50
C ASP A 279 0.95 12.79 13.77
N TYR A 280 0.95 12.01 14.87
CA TYR A 280 2.00 11.08 15.28
C TYR A 280 1.61 9.59 15.17
N VAL A 281 0.41 9.27 14.68
CA VAL A 281 0.00 7.88 14.44
C VAL A 281 0.57 7.42 13.11
N VAL A 282 1.27 6.30 13.14
CA VAL A 282 1.77 5.64 11.93
C VAL A 282 0.55 5.15 11.14
N SER A 283 0.31 5.74 9.98
CA SER A 283 -0.69 5.23 9.05
C SER A 283 -0.29 3.81 8.60
N PRO A 284 -1.24 2.89 8.39
CA PRO A 284 -0.92 1.58 7.84
C PRO A 284 -0.21 1.75 6.49
N ASN A 285 0.82 0.93 6.24
CA ASN A 285 1.52 1.03 4.96
C ASN A 285 0.59 0.59 3.82
N GLN A 286 0.78 1.21 2.66
CA GLN A 286 0.08 0.80 1.47
C GLN A 286 0.60 -0.56 0.98
N VAL A 287 -0.31 -1.42 0.51
CA VAL A 287 0.06 -2.67 -0.16
C VAL A 287 0.60 -2.36 -1.55
N LEU A 288 1.93 -2.47 -1.72
CA LEU A 288 2.63 -2.14 -2.96
C LEU A 288 2.67 -3.30 -3.96
N VAL A 289 2.52 -4.53 -3.49
CA VAL A 289 2.69 -5.76 -4.28
C VAL A 289 1.47 -6.68 -4.14
N PRO A 290 1.03 -7.35 -5.22
CA PRO A 290 -0.13 -8.23 -5.23
C PRO A 290 0.22 -9.68 -4.80
N VAL A 291 0.88 -9.85 -3.65
CA VAL A 291 1.37 -11.15 -3.17
C VAL A 291 1.09 -11.37 -1.68
N TYR A 292 0.85 -12.61 -1.28
CA TYR A 292 0.87 -13.04 0.12
C TYR A 292 1.39 -14.48 0.22
N GLY A 293 1.86 -14.86 1.41
CA GLY A 293 2.43 -16.20 1.65
C GLY A 293 1.72 -16.93 2.78
N ILE A 294 1.78 -18.26 2.73
CA ILE A 294 1.31 -19.16 3.78
C ILE A 294 2.42 -20.17 4.06
N VAL A 295 2.78 -20.37 5.32
CA VAL A 295 3.70 -21.42 5.75
C VAL A 295 3.06 -22.24 6.86
N HIS A 296 3.05 -23.55 6.67
CA HIS A 296 2.69 -24.54 7.67
C HIS A 296 3.96 -25.33 8.01
N GLY A 297 4.40 -25.22 9.25
CA GLY A 297 5.70 -25.69 9.71
C GLY A 297 6.82 -24.85 9.12
N ILE A 298 7.63 -24.23 9.99
CA ILE A 298 8.76 -23.41 9.55
C ILE A 298 9.67 -24.27 8.66
N ARG A 299 9.90 -23.83 7.41
CA ARG A 299 10.72 -24.53 6.41
C ARG A 299 10.25 -25.95 6.10
N GLN A 300 8.94 -26.18 6.05
CA GLN A 300 8.35 -27.48 5.72
C GLN A 300 7.44 -27.39 4.51
N ASP A 301 6.30 -26.70 4.65
CA ASP A 301 5.30 -26.60 3.59
C ASP A 301 4.88 -25.14 3.41
N GLY A 302 4.97 -24.64 2.18
CA GLY A 302 4.68 -23.24 1.87
C GLY A 302 3.88 -23.04 0.59
N LEU A 303 3.14 -21.94 0.57
CA LEU A 303 2.47 -21.40 -0.61
C LEU A 303 2.85 -19.94 -0.78
N LEU A 304 3.23 -19.55 -2.00
CA LEU A 304 3.25 -18.15 -2.42
C LEU A 304 2.04 -17.90 -3.33
N CYS A 305 1.14 -17.01 -2.93
CA CYS A 305 0.02 -16.58 -3.76
C CYS A 305 0.34 -15.26 -4.46
N VAL A 306 0.28 -15.27 -5.79
CA VAL A 306 0.47 -14.09 -6.65
C VAL A 306 -0.85 -13.81 -7.37
N ILE A 307 -1.36 -12.58 -7.26
CA ILE A 307 -2.50 -12.14 -8.05
C ILE A 307 -1.96 -11.61 -9.38
N GLU A 308 -2.19 -12.36 -10.46
CA GLU A 308 -1.67 -12.08 -11.80
C GLU A 308 -2.53 -11.02 -12.51
N GLU A 309 -3.85 -11.09 -12.37
CA GLU A 309 -4.79 -10.13 -12.98
C GLU A 309 -5.85 -9.66 -11.99
N GLY A 310 -6.27 -8.41 -12.14
CA GLY A 310 -7.29 -7.78 -11.29
C GLY A 310 -6.78 -7.13 -10.00
N ALA A 311 -5.46 -7.06 -9.80
CA ALA A 311 -4.83 -6.49 -8.60
C ALA A 311 -5.30 -5.05 -8.27
N HIS A 312 -5.54 -4.22 -9.28
CA HIS A 312 -5.99 -2.83 -9.11
C HIS A 312 -7.41 -2.69 -8.49
N TYR A 313 -8.19 -3.77 -8.49
CA TYR A 313 -9.47 -3.89 -7.78
C TYR A 313 -9.45 -5.00 -6.72
N ALA A 314 -8.29 -5.38 -6.19
CA ALA A 314 -8.19 -6.42 -5.17
C ALA A 314 -7.65 -5.91 -3.82
N SER A 315 -8.02 -6.63 -2.77
CA SER A 315 -7.57 -6.41 -1.39
C SER A 315 -6.99 -7.71 -0.84
N ILE A 316 -5.96 -7.61 -0.01
CA ILE A 316 -5.47 -8.74 0.79
C ILE A 316 -6.17 -8.69 2.14
N VAL A 317 -6.85 -9.78 2.50
CA VAL A 317 -7.63 -9.88 3.72
C VAL A 317 -7.08 -11.00 4.58
N ALA A 318 -6.51 -10.67 5.75
CA ALA A 318 -6.06 -11.63 6.74
C ALA A 318 -6.82 -11.45 8.07
N THR A 319 -7.37 -12.55 8.57
CA THR A 319 -8.16 -12.59 9.80
C THR A 319 -7.41 -13.41 10.85
N PRO A 320 -6.99 -12.81 11.98
CA PRO A 320 -6.44 -13.57 13.09
C PRO A 320 -7.52 -14.33 13.85
N ALA A 321 -7.17 -15.52 14.35
CA ALA A 321 -8.02 -16.28 15.23
C ALA A 321 -8.39 -15.42 16.46
N GLY A 322 -9.68 -15.25 16.71
CA GLY A 322 -10.21 -14.41 17.78
C GLY A 322 -11.03 -13.21 17.30
N LEU A 323 -10.76 -12.70 16.08
CA LEU A 323 -11.48 -11.55 15.54
C LEU A 323 -12.95 -11.89 15.28
N ASN A 324 -13.88 -11.09 15.82
CA ASN A 324 -15.33 -11.24 15.59
C ASN A 324 -15.88 -12.67 15.81
N ASN A 325 -15.40 -13.36 16.85
CA ASN A 325 -15.68 -14.76 17.17
C ASN A 325 -15.16 -15.82 16.18
N MET A 326 -14.49 -15.43 15.09
CA MET A 326 -13.78 -16.36 14.22
C MET A 326 -12.67 -17.05 15.02
N ARG A 327 -12.48 -18.36 14.83
CA ARG A 327 -11.42 -19.14 15.50
C ARG A 327 -10.35 -19.66 14.54
N TYR A 328 -10.49 -19.38 13.25
CA TYR A 328 -9.47 -19.63 12.25
C TYR A 328 -8.60 -18.39 12.03
N ASN A 329 -7.30 -18.63 11.85
CA ASN A 329 -6.45 -17.74 11.08
C ASN A 329 -6.72 -18.01 9.60
N SER A 330 -7.02 -16.98 8.81
CA SER A 330 -7.23 -17.11 7.36
C SER A 330 -6.64 -15.93 6.60
N ILE A 331 -6.26 -16.15 5.35
CA ILE A 331 -5.81 -15.11 4.42
C ILE A 331 -6.38 -15.37 3.02
N MET A 332 -6.75 -14.31 2.30
CA MET A 332 -7.26 -14.41 0.93
C MET A 332 -6.99 -13.13 0.12
N ALA A 333 -7.06 -13.26 -1.20
CA ALA A 333 -7.33 -12.14 -2.09
C ALA A 333 -8.85 -11.95 -2.26
N ARG A 334 -9.34 -10.71 -2.12
CA ARG A 334 -10.73 -10.33 -2.37
C ARG A 334 -10.78 -9.38 -3.56
N PHE A 335 -11.41 -9.80 -4.65
CA PHE A 335 -11.59 -9.03 -5.88
C PHE A 335 -12.89 -8.22 -5.80
N GLU A 336 -12.82 -6.90 -5.87
CA GLU A 336 -13.90 -5.96 -5.57
C GLU A 336 -14.51 -5.34 -6.84
N TYR A 337 -15.69 -5.84 -7.20
CA TYR A 337 -16.49 -5.33 -8.30
C TYR A 337 -17.25 -4.06 -7.94
N ARG A 338 -17.64 -3.90 -6.67
CA ARG A 338 -18.31 -2.68 -6.17
C ARG A 338 -17.92 -2.38 -4.74
N GLN A 339 -17.87 -1.09 -4.44
CA GLN A 339 -17.80 -0.54 -3.09
C GLN A 339 -19.08 0.21 -2.76
N SER A 340 -19.36 0.41 -1.48
CA SER A 340 -20.41 1.33 -1.03
C SER A 340 -19.86 2.74 -0.86
N TYR A 341 -20.62 3.76 -1.26
CA TYR A 341 -20.30 5.16 -1.03
C TYR A 341 -21.50 5.91 -0.43
N SER A 342 -21.23 6.99 0.31
CA SER A 342 -22.26 7.75 1.04
C SER A 342 -22.97 8.74 0.15
N ARG A 343 -24.15 8.41 -0.37
CA ARG A 343 -24.93 9.32 -1.23
C ARG A 343 -25.73 10.30 -0.38
N THR A 344 -25.35 11.58 -0.40
CA THR A 344 -26.07 12.64 0.33
C THR A 344 -27.47 12.85 -0.24
N ALA A 345 -28.51 12.52 0.53
CA ALA A 345 -29.91 12.60 0.08
C ALA A 345 -30.57 13.97 0.31
N THR A 346 -30.03 14.83 1.20
CA THR A 346 -30.64 16.13 1.57
C THR A 346 -29.63 17.19 2.02
N ARG A 347 -30.05 18.46 2.07
CA ARG A 347 -29.30 19.60 2.66
C ARG A 347 -28.92 19.43 4.15
N SER A 348 -29.40 18.40 4.83
CA SER A 348 -29.11 18.09 6.24
C SER A 348 -27.97 17.07 6.44
N GLY A 349 -27.32 16.60 5.37
CA GLY A 349 -26.03 15.90 5.46
C GLY A 349 -26.05 14.42 5.87
N ALA A 350 -27.21 13.82 6.18
CA ALA A 350 -27.28 12.38 6.38
C ALA A 350 -27.27 11.66 5.01
N GLY A 351 -26.13 11.04 4.66
CA GLY A 351 -25.98 10.23 3.46
C GLY A 351 -26.43 8.78 3.69
N ALA A 352 -27.00 8.17 2.66
CA ALA A 352 -27.28 6.73 2.66
C ALA A 352 -26.13 6.00 1.96
N LEU A 353 -25.59 4.95 2.58
CA LEU A 353 -24.63 4.07 1.92
C LEU A 353 -25.33 3.31 0.79
N VAL A 354 -24.83 3.49 -0.42
CA VAL A 354 -25.33 2.80 -1.62
C VAL A 354 -24.15 2.19 -2.37
N PRO A 355 -24.32 1.01 -2.98
CA PRO A 355 -23.29 0.44 -3.82
C PRO A 355 -23.09 1.28 -5.09
N GLN A 356 -21.90 1.17 -5.68
CA GLN A 356 -21.64 1.65 -7.04
C GLN A 356 -22.71 1.11 -7.99
N GLU A 357 -23.27 1.98 -8.83
CA GLU A 357 -24.32 1.61 -9.78
C GLU A 357 -23.80 0.59 -10.80
N HIS A 358 -22.67 0.91 -11.42
CA HIS A 358 -21.96 0.03 -12.34
C HIS A 358 -20.84 -0.71 -11.61
N MET A 359 -20.66 -1.98 -11.96
CA MET A 359 -19.51 -2.77 -11.50
C MET A 359 -18.23 -2.33 -12.21
N ASN A 360 -17.10 -2.47 -11.52
CA ASN A 360 -15.78 -2.43 -12.13
C ASN A 360 -15.61 -3.64 -13.06
N ILE A 361 -15.05 -3.43 -14.25
CA ILE A 361 -14.86 -4.50 -15.23
C ILE A 361 -13.39 -4.93 -15.22
N PHE A 362 -13.15 -6.19 -14.85
CA PHE A 362 -11.85 -6.85 -14.85
C PHE A 362 -12.04 -8.35 -14.65
N THR A 363 -11.00 -9.13 -14.96
CA THR A 363 -11.00 -10.59 -14.86
C THR A 363 -10.00 -11.05 -13.79
N PRO A 364 -10.46 -11.56 -12.64
CA PRO A 364 -9.59 -12.09 -11.59
C PRO A 364 -8.75 -13.28 -12.07
N LYS A 365 -7.44 -13.21 -11.81
CA LYS A 365 -6.52 -14.34 -11.95
C LYS A 365 -5.52 -14.37 -10.80
N GLN A 366 -5.43 -15.49 -10.11
CA GLN A 366 -4.42 -15.70 -9.06
C GLN A 366 -3.75 -17.07 -9.20
N SER A 367 -2.49 -17.12 -8.79
CA SER A 367 -1.66 -18.32 -8.85
C SER A 367 -1.08 -18.65 -7.49
N LEU A 368 -1.01 -19.94 -7.18
CA LEU A 368 -0.35 -20.48 -5.99
C LEU A 368 0.88 -21.27 -6.43
N TYR A 369 2.04 -20.96 -5.85
CA TYR A 369 3.27 -21.70 -6.06
C TYR A 369 3.57 -22.56 -4.83
N LEU A 370 3.63 -23.87 -5.02
CA LEU A 370 3.98 -24.82 -3.96
C LEU A 370 5.48 -24.79 -3.65
N LEU A 371 5.81 -24.59 -2.38
CA LEU A 371 7.14 -24.55 -1.82
C LEU A 371 7.26 -25.62 -0.73
N CYS A 372 8.44 -26.21 -0.59
CA CYS A 372 8.68 -27.23 0.44
C CYS A 372 10.11 -27.15 1.00
N GLY A 373 10.30 -27.67 2.21
CA GLY A 373 11.59 -27.69 2.89
C GLY A 373 12.15 -26.28 3.08
N ALA A 374 13.45 -26.12 2.84
CA ALA A 374 14.14 -24.82 2.97
C ALA A 374 13.56 -23.71 2.06
N GLN A 375 12.79 -24.05 1.02
CA GLN A 375 12.12 -23.08 0.14
C GLN A 375 10.81 -22.52 0.74
N ALA A 376 10.25 -23.16 1.77
CA ALA A 376 9.03 -22.74 2.45
C ALA A 376 9.33 -21.71 3.56
N ASP A 377 9.91 -20.57 3.17
CA ASP A 377 10.26 -19.45 4.06
C ASP A 377 10.22 -18.12 3.30
N TYR A 378 10.08 -16.99 4.00
CA TYR A 378 9.76 -15.68 3.39
C TYR A 378 10.85 -15.18 2.44
N ASP A 379 12.11 -15.52 2.72
CA ASP A 379 13.28 -15.12 1.93
C ASP A 379 13.30 -15.85 0.58
N GLN A 380 12.98 -17.14 0.57
CA GLN A 380 12.88 -17.92 -0.66
C GLN A 380 11.61 -17.58 -1.45
N MET A 381 10.51 -17.24 -0.77
CA MET A 381 9.34 -16.64 -1.41
C MET A 381 9.69 -15.33 -2.14
N ALA A 382 10.50 -14.47 -1.50
CA ALA A 382 10.95 -13.22 -2.12
C ALA A 382 11.85 -13.46 -3.34
N VAL A 383 12.75 -14.45 -3.27
CA VAL A 383 13.58 -14.86 -4.42
C VAL A 383 12.72 -15.36 -5.57
N LEU A 384 11.77 -16.28 -5.30
CA LEU A 384 10.83 -16.75 -6.31
C LEU A 384 10.05 -15.59 -6.94
N TYR A 385 9.56 -14.65 -6.12
CA TYR A 385 8.80 -13.52 -6.64
C TYR A 385 9.64 -12.60 -7.52
N ARG A 386 10.88 -12.30 -7.12
CA ARG A 386 11.83 -11.57 -7.97
C ARG A 386 12.05 -12.27 -9.31
N ASP A 387 12.21 -13.59 -9.30
CA ASP A 387 12.46 -14.36 -10.52
C ASP A 387 11.24 -14.31 -11.46
N LEU A 388 10.02 -14.35 -10.92
CA LEU A 388 8.79 -14.16 -11.68
C LEU A 388 8.73 -12.76 -12.33
N LEU A 389 8.98 -11.72 -11.54
CA LEU A 389 8.98 -10.33 -12.02
C LEU A 389 10.13 -10.02 -12.99
N THR A 390 11.24 -10.75 -12.89
CA THR A 390 12.35 -10.63 -13.85
C THR A 390 11.97 -11.31 -15.16
N ALA A 391 11.30 -12.46 -15.08
CA ALA A 391 10.89 -13.24 -16.25
C ALA A 391 9.80 -12.54 -17.08
N ASP A 392 8.88 -11.80 -16.43
CA ASP A 392 7.84 -11.02 -17.12
C ASP A 392 8.29 -9.61 -17.55
N GLY A 393 9.53 -9.21 -17.19
CA GLY A 393 10.11 -7.91 -17.54
C GLY A 393 9.70 -6.77 -16.62
N THR A 394 8.92 -7.01 -15.56
CA THR A 394 8.56 -5.99 -14.57
C THR A 394 9.79 -5.43 -13.86
N LEU A 395 10.75 -6.31 -13.53
CA LEU A 395 12.04 -5.95 -12.97
C LEU A 395 13.14 -6.09 -14.01
N GLY A 396 13.77 -4.97 -14.34
CA GLY A 396 15.04 -4.96 -15.05
C GLY A 396 16.20 -5.37 -14.13
N ARG A 397 17.33 -5.75 -14.73
CA ARG A 397 18.63 -5.80 -14.05
C ARG A 397 19.38 -4.52 -14.38
N SER A 398 19.74 -3.72 -13.37
CA SER A 398 20.86 -2.76 -13.46
C SER A 398 20.82 -1.79 -12.29
N LEU A 399 21.49 -2.11 -11.18
CA LEU A 399 22.12 -1.11 -10.31
C LEU A 399 23.30 -1.75 -9.58
N ASP A 400 24.52 -1.28 -9.85
CA ASP A 400 25.72 -1.63 -9.09
C ASP A 400 26.14 -0.52 -8.08
N GLU A 401 25.51 0.66 -8.13
CA GLU A 401 25.94 1.84 -7.36
C GLU A 401 24.85 2.31 -6.37
N ILE A 402 25.22 2.44 -5.10
CA ILE A 402 24.37 2.94 -4.01
C ILE A 402 24.88 4.33 -3.61
N HIS A 403 24.14 5.36 -4.01
CA HIS A 403 24.44 6.75 -3.68
C HIS A 403 24.05 7.10 -2.23
N LEU A 404 24.65 8.13 -1.63
CA LEU A 404 24.05 8.78 -0.45
C LEU A 404 22.93 9.73 -0.90
N HIS A 405 21.70 9.46 -0.47
CA HIS A 405 20.57 10.36 -0.78
C HIS A 405 20.53 11.57 0.15
N ILE A 406 20.55 12.76 -0.46
CA ILE A 406 20.45 14.05 0.23
C ILE A 406 19.27 14.83 -0.35
N CYS A 407 18.32 15.19 0.50
CA CYS A 407 17.22 16.08 0.14
C CYS A 407 17.50 17.51 0.63
N ILE A 408 17.54 18.47 -0.29
CA ILE A 408 17.73 19.88 0.00
C ILE A 408 16.39 20.61 -0.16
N LEU A 409 16.01 21.40 0.85
CA LEU A 409 14.80 22.21 0.84
C LEU A 409 15.11 23.63 0.35
N GLY A 410 14.48 24.04 -0.75
CA GLY A 410 14.62 25.36 -1.37
C GLY A 410 13.89 26.46 -0.61
N ALA A 411 12.60 26.66 -0.89
CA ALA A 411 11.74 27.60 -0.17
C ALA A 411 10.54 26.89 0.48
N ASP A 412 9.81 27.54 1.39
CA ASP A 412 8.46 27.10 1.73
C ASP A 412 7.62 28.26 2.27
N VAL A 413 6.33 28.04 2.43
CA VAL A 413 5.40 28.99 3.01
C VAL A 413 5.39 28.86 4.53
N ARG A 414 5.51 30.00 5.21
CA ARG A 414 5.21 30.13 6.63
C ARG A 414 4.00 31.05 6.86
N PRO A 415 3.14 30.75 7.85
CA PRO A 415 2.08 31.68 8.25
C PRO A 415 2.69 32.92 8.92
N VAL A 416 2.22 34.09 8.53
CA VAL A 416 2.53 35.38 9.16
C VAL A 416 1.22 36.12 9.40
N ALA A 417 0.70 35.99 10.63
CA ALA A 417 -0.63 36.46 11.01
C ALA A 417 -1.73 35.89 10.06
N LEU A 418 -2.43 36.74 9.32
CA LEU A 418 -3.46 36.34 8.34
C LEU A 418 -2.90 36.09 6.94
N TRP A 419 -1.60 36.24 6.74
CA TRP A 419 -0.94 36.13 5.44
C TRP A 419 -0.02 34.92 5.39
N LYS A 420 0.32 34.52 4.17
CA LYS A 420 1.31 33.49 3.87
C LYS A 420 2.54 34.19 3.31
N GLN A 421 3.71 33.92 3.90
CA GLN A 421 4.98 34.45 3.42
C GLN A 421 5.86 33.31 2.94
N TRP A 422 6.34 33.40 1.71
CA TRP A 422 7.39 32.53 1.20
C TRP A 422 8.72 32.89 1.87
N SER A 423 9.38 31.88 2.43
CA SER A 423 10.70 31.98 3.04
C SER A 423 11.66 31.07 2.29
N THR A 424 12.79 31.62 1.87
CA THR A 424 13.92 30.82 1.35
C THR A 424 14.60 30.12 2.53
N PHE A 425 14.84 28.82 2.40
CA PHE A 425 15.65 28.01 3.31
C PHE A 425 17.06 27.84 2.74
N THR A 426 17.16 27.35 1.50
CA THR A 426 18.43 27.12 0.79
C THR A 426 18.32 27.64 -0.63
N THR A 427 19.13 28.63 -0.99
CA THR A 427 19.29 29.05 -2.39
C THR A 427 20.01 27.99 -3.22
N VAL A 428 19.92 28.07 -4.54
CA VAL A 428 20.63 27.14 -5.44
C VAL A 428 22.15 27.23 -5.25
N SER A 429 22.67 28.45 -5.06
CA SER A 429 24.09 28.68 -4.80
C SER A 429 24.55 28.13 -3.44
N GLU A 430 23.73 28.22 -2.40
CA GLU A 430 24.01 27.56 -1.11
C GLU A 430 23.95 26.04 -1.21
N ALA A 431 22.99 25.49 -1.98
CA ALA A 431 22.92 24.05 -2.24
C ALA A 431 24.20 23.55 -2.90
N LYS A 432 24.72 24.28 -3.90
CA LYS A 432 26.02 23.98 -4.52
C LYS A 432 27.16 24.00 -3.49
N GLY A 433 27.21 25.01 -2.61
CA GLY A 433 28.20 25.08 -1.53
C GLY A 433 28.14 23.92 -0.54
N ILE A 434 26.94 23.38 -0.27
CA ILE A 434 26.76 22.16 0.54
C ILE A 434 27.40 20.96 -0.17
N ILE A 435 27.13 20.77 -1.46
CA ILE A 435 27.71 19.68 -2.26
C ILE A 435 29.23 19.79 -2.32
N GLU A 436 29.77 20.99 -2.56
CA GLU A 436 31.22 21.25 -2.56
C GLU A 436 31.85 20.91 -1.21
N SER A 437 31.17 21.21 -0.10
CA SER A 437 31.64 20.91 1.25
C SER A 437 31.63 19.42 1.55
N LEU A 438 30.60 18.69 1.08
CA LEU A 438 30.50 17.24 1.22
C LEU A 438 31.61 16.53 0.43
N ARG A 439 31.85 16.96 -0.81
CA ARG A 439 32.97 16.49 -1.62
C ARG A 439 34.31 16.77 -0.94
N ALA A 440 34.50 17.98 -0.41
CA ALA A 440 35.72 18.31 0.34
C ALA A 440 35.92 17.43 1.59
N GLY A 441 34.83 16.88 2.14
CA GLY A 441 34.82 15.89 3.22
C GLY A 441 34.98 14.44 2.77
N GLY A 442 35.14 14.17 1.46
CA GLY A 442 35.29 12.83 0.88
C GLY A 442 33.97 12.10 0.60
N VAL A 443 32.85 12.81 0.55
CA VAL A 443 31.54 12.26 0.16
C VAL A 443 31.29 12.57 -1.31
N ASP A 444 31.65 11.61 -2.16
CA ASP A 444 31.75 11.81 -3.61
C ASP A 444 30.65 11.07 -4.40
N ASP A 445 29.73 10.39 -3.71
CA ASP A 445 28.68 9.60 -4.35
C ASP A 445 27.28 10.01 -3.82
N LEU A 446 26.56 10.84 -4.59
CA LEU A 446 25.39 11.57 -4.10
C LEU A 446 24.17 11.47 -5.03
N LEU A 447 23.03 11.11 -4.46
CA LEU A 447 21.72 11.33 -5.07
C LEU A 447 21.10 12.56 -4.41
N VAL A 448 21.11 13.69 -5.11
CA VAL A 448 20.62 14.97 -4.59
C VAL A 448 19.20 15.20 -5.08
N VAL A 449 18.24 15.33 -4.17
CA VAL A 449 16.86 15.74 -4.49
C VAL A 449 16.66 17.19 -4.05
N LEU A 450 16.37 18.08 -5.00
CA LEU A 450 16.00 19.46 -4.70
C LEU A 450 14.47 19.59 -4.60
N ARG A 451 13.97 19.89 -3.40
CA ARG A 451 12.54 20.13 -3.14
C ARG A 451 12.26 21.61 -2.98
N ASN A 452 11.02 21.99 -3.28
CA ASN A 452 10.51 23.36 -3.26
C ASN A 452 11.37 24.36 -4.04
N TYR A 453 11.92 23.94 -5.18
CA TYR A 453 12.60 24.84 -6.12
C TYR A 453 11.64 25.65 -6.97
N THR A 454 10.39 25.19 -7.11
CA THR A 454 9.27 25.97 -7.63
C THR A 454 8.39 26.44 -6.47
N ASP A 455 7.48 27.39 -6.73
CA ASP A 455 6.49 27.81 -5.73
C ASP A 455 5.57 26.64 -5.35
N GLY A 456 5.93 25.91 -4.29
CA GLY A 456 5.13 24.88 -3.63
C GLY A 456 5.15 23.51 -4.33
N ASN A 457 6.23 23.17 -5.04
CA ASN A 457 6.39 21.92 -5.83
C ASN A 457 5.33 21.69 -6.91
N VAL A 458 4.59 22.73 -7.30
CA VAL A 458 3.55 22.59 -8.32
C VAL A 458 4.23 22.27 -9.65
N ALA A 459 3.90 21.10 -10.20
CA ALA A 459 4.40 20.66 -11.50
C ALA A 459 4.08 21.71 -12.59
N GLY A 460 5.03 21.90 -13.52
CA GLY A 460 4.92 22.87 -14.61
C GLY A 460 5.23 24.33 -14.26
N ARG A 461 5.43 24.70 -12.98
CA ARG A 461 5.88 26.05 -12.60
C ARG A 461 7.36 26.27 -12.89
N SER A 462 7.74 27.53 -13.14
CA SER A 462 9.15 27.93 -13.29
C SER A 462 9.89 27.87 -11.94
N LEU A 463 11.22 27.86 -12.02
CA LEU A 463 12.09 28.07 -10.85
C LEU A 463 11.66 29.31 -10.07
N ASN A 464 11.61 29.20 -8.74
CA ASN A 464 11.34 30.32 -7.86
C ASN A 464 12.51 31.31 -7.95
N SER A 465 12.25 32.52 -8.42
CA SER A 465 13.29 33.55 -8.60
C SER A 465 13.98 33.98 -7.30
N ARG A 466 13.41 33.65 -6.13
CA ARG A 466 14.06 33.87 -4.83
C ARG A 466 15.17 32.85 -4.51
N LEU A 467 15.24 31.75 -5.25
CA LEU A 467 16.23 30.70 -5.04
C LEU A 467 17.44 30.85 -5.94
N GLY A 468 17.27 31.50 -7.09
CA GLY A 468 18.32 31.72 -8.07
C GLY A 468 17.81 31.75 -9.50
N SER A 469 18.74 31.60 -10.43
CA SER A 469 18.53 31.54 -11.87
C SER A 469 18.64 30.10 -12.40
N LEU A 470 18.16 29.87 -13.63
CA LEU A 470 18.35 28.59 -14.32
C LEU A 470 19.84 28.29 -14.60
N GLU A 471 20.67 29.32 -14.73
CA GLU A 471 22.13 29.17 -14.89
C GLU A 471 22.77 28.64 -13.61
N GLU A 472 22.39 29.18 -12.44
CA GLU A 472 22.86 28.64 -11.15
C GLU A 472 22.38 27.19 -10.93
N LEU A 473 21.16 26.86 -11.37
CA LEU A 473 20.62 25.50 -11.27
C LEU A 473 21.38 24.52 -12.14
N GLU A 474 21.75 24.96 -13.33
CA GLU A 474 22.59 24.20 -14.26
C GLU A 474 24.02 24.03 -13.70
N ASP A 475 24.57 25.04 -13.03
CA ASP A 475 25.86 24.92 -12.35
C ASP A 475 25.83 23.95 -11.17
N LEU A 476 24.73 23.92 -10.40
CA LEU A 476 24.52 22.91 -9.37
C LEU A 476 24.46 21.51 -9.98
N ARG A 477 23.70 21.33 -11.07
CA ARG A 477 23.60 20.06 -11.79
C ARG A 477 24.98 19.55 -12.20
N ARG A 478 25.77 20.40 -12.87
CA ARG A 478 27.14 20.07 -13.27
C ARG A 478 28.03 19.72 -12.08
N GLU A 479 27.90 20.42 -10.96
CA GLU A 479 28.71 20.13 -9.77
C GLU A 479 28.41 18.74 -9.21
N VAL A 480 27.14 18.36 -9.15
CA VAL A 480 26.69 17.03 -8.69
C VAL A 480 27.14 15.94 -9.67
N GLU A 481 26.91 16.13 -10.97
CA GLU A 481 27.26 15.13 -11.99
C GLU A 481 28.77 14.97 -12.19
N ARG A 482 29.58 15.97 -11.82
CA ARG A 482 31.05 15.90 -11.89
C ARG A 482 31.69 15.16 -10.72
N LEU A 483 30.91 14.76 -9.72
CA LEU A 483 31.42 13.95 -8.62
C LEU A 483 31.93 12.60 -9.16
N PRO A 484 33.10 12.12 -8.72
CA PRO A 484 33.59 10.82 -9.15
C PRO A 484 32.67 9.73 -8.58
N GLY A 485 32.01 8.96 -9.44
CA GLY A 485 31.24 7.78 -9.02
C GLY A 485 32.09 6.88 -8.14
N GLY A 486 31.50 6.36 -7.05
CA GLY A 486 32.23 5.69 -5.99
C GLY A 486 33.32 4.75 -6.51
N ILE A 487 34.58 5.11 -6.27
CA ILE A 487 35.74 4.29 -6.64
C ILE A 487 36.00 3.31 -5.50
N GLY A 488 35.53 2.07 -5.64
CA GLY A 488 36.26 0.93 -5.11
C GLY A 488 37.49 0.70 -6.00
N ASP A 489 38.67 1.00 -5.48
CA ASP A 489 40.00 0.65 -6.02
C ASP A 489 40.41 1.19 -7.41
N LEU A 490 40.87 2.44 -7.47
CA LEU A 490 41.78 2.90 -8.54
C LEU A 490 43.11 3.48 -8.05
N GLN A 491 43.44 3.33 -6.76
CA GLN A 491 44.79 3.67 -6.28
C GLN A 491 45.83 2.57 -6.55
N GLU A 492 45.45 1.34 -6.93
CA GLU A 492 46.40 0.27 -7.30
C GLU A 492 46.58 0.07 -8.83
N GLY A 493 45.77 0.71 -9.68
CA GLY A 493 45.83 0.52 -11.14
C GLY A 493 46.60 1.59 -11.95
N ILE A 494 46.98 2.71 -11.33
CA ILE A 494 47.46 3.91 -12.06
C ILE A 494 48.96 3.87 -12.39
N GLU A 495 49.75 2.94 -11.84
CA GLU A 495 51.18 2.85 -12.17
C GLU A 495 51.47 2.17 -13.53
N GLY A 496 50.45 1.67 -14.26
CA GLY A 496 50.66 0.78 -15.41
C GLY A 496 50.34 1.31 -16.82
N LEU A 497 49.64 2.43 -17.01
CA LEU A 497 49.04 2.74 -18.32
C LEU A 497 49.55 4.05 -18.94
N GLN A 498 50.25 3.92 -20.06
CA GLN A 498 50.79 5.00 -20.90
C GLN A 498 49.74 5.73 -21.76
N GLY A 499 48.51 5.89 -21.26
CA GLY A 499 47.47 6.71 -21.88
C GLY A 499 46.99 7.72 -20.85
N GLY A 500 47.33 8.99 -21.03
CA GLY A 500 47.18 10.03 -20.02
C GLY A 500 45.77 10.18 -19.40
N ILE A 501 45.77 10.80 -18.22
CA ILE A 501 44.62 11.06 -17.31
C ILE A 501 43.41 11.70 -18.02
N ASP A 502 43.61 12.39 -19.13
CA ASP A 502 42.55 13.12 -19.84
C ASP A 502 41.63 12.21 -20.67
N GLY A 503 42.10 11.02 -21.09
CA GLY A 503 41.29 10.08 -21.89
C GLY A 503 40.42 9.11 -21.08
N LEU A 504 40.75 8.90 -19.80
CA LEU A 504 39.98 8.03 -18.89
C LEU A 504 38.88 8.79 -18.13
N ARG A 505 38.98 10.12 -18.01
CA ARG A 505 37.99 10.95 -17.31
C ARG A 505 36.63 11.03 -18.00
N GLU A 506 36.54 10.75 -19.29
CA GLU A 506 35.26 10.73 -20.03
C GLU A 506 34.54 9.38 -19.94
N GLU A 507 35.21 8.30 -19.54
CA GLU A 507 34.61 6.96 -19.35
C GLU A 507 34.18 6.66 -17.91
N PHE A 508 34.47 7.54 -16.95
CA PHE A 508 33.97 7.40 -15.58
C PHE A 508 32.55 7.94 -15.48
N SER A 509 31.62 7.07 -15.10
CA SER A 509 30.25 7.35 -14.69
C SER A 509 30.20 8.66 -13.88
N ALA A 510 29.40 9.62 -14.34
CA ALA A 510 28.99 10.76 -13.51
C ALA A 510 28.42 10.21 -12.19
N GLY A 511 29.12 10.43 -11.08
CA GLY A 511 28.85 9.74 -9.81
C GLY A 511 27.63 10.25 -9.07
N GLY A 512 27.40 11.55 -9.14
CA GLY A 512 26.24 12.17 -8.52
C GLY A 512 25.09 12.35 -9.50
N ARG A 513 23.85 12.33 -9.00
CA ARG A 513 22.64 12.67 -9.76
C ARG A 513 21.86 13.78 -9.07
N LEU A 514 21.50 14.82 -9.80
CA LEU A 514 20.56 15.84 -9.32
C LEU A 514 19.16 15.56 -9.86
N LEU A 515 18.22 15.32 -8.95
CA LEU A 515 16.82 15.13 -9.23
C LEU A 515 16.00 16.32 -8.73
N LEU A 516 15.01 16.71 -9.53
CA LEU A 516 14.05 17.73 -9.17
C LEU A 516 12.75 17.08 -8.67
N TYR A 517 12.30 17.47 -7.48
CA TYR A 517 11.09 16.92 -6.90
C TYR A 517 9.82 17.47 -7.54
N ILE A 518 8.89 16.59 -7.90
CA ILE A 518 7.56 16.99 -8.37
C ILE A 518 6.45 16.18 -7.71
N ASP A 519 5.34 16.86 -7.41
CA ASP A 519 4.06 16.23 -7.06
C ASP A 519 3.01 16.72 -8.07
N PRO A 520 2.78 15.99 -9.18
CA PRO A 520 1.79 16.39 -10.17
C PRO A 520 0.36 16.02 -9.76
N VAL A 521 0.17 15.25 -8.68
CA VAL A 521 -1.12 14.65 -8.31
C VAL A 521 -1.86 15.47 -7.26
N ARG A 522 -1.15 15.98 -6.24
CA ARG A 522 -1.77 16.69 -5.12
C ARG A 522 -1.59 18.19 -5.22
N ALA A 523 -2.47 18.90 -4.51
CA ALA A 523 -2.38 20.33 -4.32
C ALA A 523 -2.97 20.78 -3.00
N ASN A 524 -2.39 21.83 -2.44
CA ASN A 524 -2.99 22.61 -1.38
C ASN A 524 -4.07 23.56 -1.92
N GLU A 525 -4.94 24.07 -1.04
CA GLU A 525 -6.09 24.90 -1.41
C GLU A 525 -5.76 26.13 -2.27
N ASP A 526 -4.58 26.73 -2.10
CA ASP A 526 -4.12 27.90 -2.87
C ASP A 526 -3.34 27.55 -4.16
N GLN A 527 -3.15 26.26 -4.44
CA GLN A 527 -2.47 25.76 -5.64
C GLN A 527 -3.46 25.27 -6.72
N ILE A 528 -4.73 25.09 -6.36
CA ILE A 528 -5.73 24.44 -7.22
C ILE A 528 -7.01 25.27 -7.35
N ASN A 529 -7.56 25.30 -8.56
CA ASN A 529 -8.94 25.72 -8.78
C ASN A 529 -9.87 24.51 -8.59
N LEU A 530 -10.54 24.42 -7.44
CA LEU A 530 -11.40 23.27 -7.09
C LEU A 530 -12.50 22.97 -8.12
N ARG A 531 -12.96 23.98 -8.86
CA ARG A 531 -14.00 23.78 -9.88
C ARG A 531 -13.44 23.26 -11.20
N LEU A 532 -12.26 23.74 -11.59
CA LEU A 532 -11.72 23.48 -12.93
C LEU A 532 -10.70 22.35 -12.96
N GLN A 533 -10.04 22.08 -11.82
CA GLN A 533 -8.84 21.26 -11.76
C GLN A 533 -8.92 20.09 -10.77
N ALA A 534 -9.80 20.13 -9.76
CA ALA A 534 -9.89 19.04 -8.79
C ALA A 534 -10.63 17.82 -9.36
N ALA A 535 -10.13 16.62 -9.05
CA ALA A 535 -10.84 15.36 -9.22
C ALA A 535 -12.04 15.30 -8.29
N HIS A 536 -13.09 14.62 -8.73
CA HIS A 536 -14.34 14.50 -7.97
C HIS A 536 -14.64 13.04 -7.65
N SER A 537 -15.12 12.82 -6.43
CA SER A 537 -15.64 11.53 -5.98
C SER A 537 -16.98 11.20 -6.65
N MET A 538 -17.49 9.99 -6.45
CA MET A 538 -18.83 9.56 -6.90
C MET A 538 -19.94 10.46 -6.33
N ASN A 539 -19.69 11.10 -5.19
CA ASN A 539 -20.58 12.09 -4.57
C ASN A 539 -20.48 13.50 -5.19
N LYS A 540 -19.68 13.67 -6.25
CA LYS A 540 -19.43 14.94 -6.92
C LYS A 540 -18.83 16.01 -6.00
N ASN A 541 -18.16 15.59 -4.93
CA ASN A 541 -17.32 16.45 -4.09
C ASN A 541 -15.86 16.35 -4.54
N PRO A 542 -15.08 17.44 -4.49
CA PRO A 542 -13.64 17.39 -4.69
C PRO A 542 -13.01 16.33 -3.79
N ILE A 543 -12.16 15.49 -4.37
CA ILE A 543 -11.38 14.52 -3.61
C ILE A 543 -10.37 15.28 -2.76
N ARG A 544 -10.36 14.99 -1.45
CA ARG A 544 -9.41 15.58 -0.50
C ARG A 544 -9.06 14.62 0.62
N ILE A 545 -7.84 14.72 1.14
CA ILE A 545 -7.47 14.16 2.44
C ILE A 545 -7.50 15.32 3.45
N GLN A 546 -8.19 15.11 4.56
CA GLN A 546 -8.25 16.07 5.67
C GLN A 546 -7.41 15.56 6.83
N ARG A 547 -6.51 16.40 7.34
CA ARG A 547 -5.69 16.11 8.51
C ARG A 547 -6.51 16.27 9.80
N ASP A 548 -6.19 15.47 10.80
CA ASP A 548 -6.76 15.60 12.14
C ASP A 548 -6.37 16.94 12.78
N ASN A 549 -5.14 17.40 12.56
CA ASN A 549 -4.71 18.71 12.98
C ASN A 549 -5.29 19.83 12.10
N ARG A 550 -6.48 20.29 12.50
CA ARG A 550 -7.20 21.40 11.86
C ARG A 550 -6.51 22.77 12.00
N THR A 551 -5.42 22.86 12.77
CA THR A 551 -4.65 24.10 12.94
C THR A 551 -3.41 24.17 12.04
N ALA A 552 -3.11 23.10 11.30
CA ALA A 552 -2.06 23.10 10.28
C ALA A 552 -2.35 24.17 9.21
N LEU A 553 -1.28 24.69 8.56
CA LEU A 553 -1.40 25.70 7.49
C LEU A 553 -2.30 25.23 6.34
N TYR A 554 -2.20 23.95 6.02
CA TYR A 554 -3.03 23.26 5.03
C TYR A 554 -3.63 22.01 5.68
N PRO A 555 -4.84 22.12 6.27
CA PRO A 555 -5.51 20.98 6.86
C PRO A 555 -6.12 20.06 5.80
N ASP A 556 -6.40 20.59 4.60
CA ASP A 556 -6.96 19.84 3.48
C ASP A 556 -5.93 19.78 2.33
N THR A 557 -5.73 18.58 1.77
CA THR A 557 -4.95 18.34 0.56
C THR A 557 -5.86 17.77 -0.52
N TYR A 558 -5.91 18.42 -1.68
CA TYR A 558 -6.77 18.07 -2.81
C TYR A 558 -6.01 17.31 -3.90
N PHE A 559 -6.75 16.68 -4.80
CA PHE A 559 -6.22 15.88 -5.90
C PHE A 559 -6.62 16.48 -7.25
N TYR A 560 -5.66 16.60 -8.16
CA TYR A 560 -5.90 17.05 -9.52
C TYR A 560 -6.64 15.97 -10.33
N ARG A 561 -7.44 16.40 -11.31
CA ARG A 561 -7.99 15.49 -12.32
C ARG A 561 -6.86 14.89 -13.18
N PRO A 562 -7.05 13.66 -13.71
CA PRO A 562 -6.05 13.02 -14.57
C PRO A 562 -5.57 13.87 -15.75
N ASP A 563 -6.46 14.63 -16.41
CA ASP A 563 -6.09 15.53 -17.52
C ASP A 563 -5.18 16.68 -17.09
N VAL A 564 -5.34 17.16 -15.86
CA VAL A 564 -4.50 18.22 -15.28
C VAL A 564 -3.15 17.66 -14.83
N ILE A 565 -3.13 16.45 -14.27
CA ILE A 565 -1.90 15.74 -13.88
C ILE A 565 -1.01 15.56 -15.11
N GLU A 566 -1.58 15.06 -16.20
CA GLU A 566 -0.88 14.85 -17.48
C GLU A 566 -0.28 16.16 -18.02
N GLN A 567 -1.11 17.21 -18.13
CA GLN A 567 -0.66 18.52 -18.62
C GLN A 567 0.45 19.13 -17.76
N ALA A 568 0.30 19.11 -16.43
CA ALA A 568 1.26 19.70 -15.50
C ALA A 568 2.59 18.94 -15.53
N THR A 569 2.54 17.61 -15.64
CA THR A 569 3.72 16.75 -15.75
C THR A 569 4.47 17.01 -17.06
N LEU A 570 3.77 17.00 -18.20
CA LEU A 570 4.41 17.27 -19.50
C LEU A 570 4.97 18.69 -19.61
N GLN A 571 4.27 19.67 -19.02
CA GLN A 571 4.80 21.04 -18.92
C GLN A 571 6.07 21.07 -18.07
N HIS A 572 6.09 20.32 -16.96
CA HIS A 572 7.26 20.22 -16.10
C HIS A 572 8.48 19.69 -16.87
N THR A 573 8.33 18.56 -17.55
CA THR A 573 9.45 17.93 -18.24
C THR A 573 9.99 18.77 -19.39
N ARG A 574 9.13 19.57 -20.04
CA ARG A 574 9.59 20.58 -21.02
C ARG A 574 10.37 21.72 -20.38
N ALA A 575 9.91 22.21 -19.23
CA ALA A 575 10.53 23.36 -18.54
C ALA A 575 11.90 23.02 -17.92
N PHE A 576 12.09 21.77 -17.50
CA PHE A 576 13.32 21.28 -16.87
C PHE A 576 13.91 20.11 -17.65
N SER A 577 13.91 20.21 -18.98
CA SER A 577 14.55 19.24 -19.86
C SER A 577 16.05 19.14 -19.52
N GLY A 578 16.58 17.92 -19.40
CA GLY A 578 17.96 17.65 -18.99
C GLY A 578 18.19 17.47 -17.48
N TYR A 579 17.12 17.48 -16.68
CA TYR A 579 17.17 17.18 -15.24
C TYR A 579 16.40 15.90 -14.93
N GLY A 580 16.95 15.07 -14.03
CA GLY A 580 16.26 13.92 -13.48
C GLY A 580 15.06 14.32 -12.61
N ALA A 581 14.13 13.40 -12.39
CA ALA A 581 12.90 13.67 -11.66
C ALA A 581 12.75 12.75 -10.44
N ALA A 582 12.38 13.34 -9.30
CA ALA A 582 11.94 12.65 -8.11
C ALA A 582 10.42 12.82 -7.98
N VAL A 583 9.66 11.88 -8.51
CA VAL A 583 8.21 11.99 -8.71
C VAL A 583 7.46 11.38 -7.52
N ASP A 584 6.68 12.22 -6.85
CA ASP A 584 5.77 11.80 -5.80
C ASP A 584 4.36 11.53 -6.35
N GLN A 585 3.63 10.64 -5.69
CA GLN A 585 2.22 10.29 -5.90
C GLN A 585 1.85 9.66 -7.24
N LEU A 586 2.50 9.96 -8.37
CA LEU A 586 2.10 9.44 -9.69
C LEU A 586 2.20 7.91 -9.79
N GLY A 587 3.25 7.33 -9.20
CA GLY A 587 3.45 5.88 -9.14
C GLY A 587 2.81 5.18 -7.93
N SER A 588 2.33 5.95 -6.94
CA SER A 588 1.85 5.42 -5.66
C SER A 588 0.35 5.61 -5.44
N ARG A 589 -0.27 6.66 -5.99
CA ARG A 589 -1.70 6.92 -5.89
C ARG A 589 -2.42 6.49 -7.14
N LEU A 590 -3.34 5.56 -6.97
CA LEU A 590 -4.29 5.18 -7.99
C LEU A 590 -5.70 5.54 -7.51
N PHE A 591 -6.52 6.16 -8.35
CA PHE A 591 -7.88 6.60 -8.01
C PHE A 591 -8.72 6.89 -9.27
N GLY A 592 -10.04 6.81 -9.16
CA GLY A 592 -10.97 7.25 -10.21
C GLY A 592 -11.19 8.76 -10.24
N ASP A 593 -11.83 9.29 -11.27
CA ASP A 593 -12.35 10.65 -11.27
C ASP A 593 -13.77 10.63 -11.84
N TYR A 594 -14.75 11.09 -11.06
CA TYR A 594 -16.15 11.15 -11.45
C TYR A 594 -16.60 12.60 -11.69
N SER A 595 -15.70 13.45 -12.16
CA SER A 595 -16.02 14.78 -12.68
C SER A 595 -16.98 14.68 -13.87
N THR A 596 -18.08 15.45 -13.83
CA THR A 596 -19.16 15.36 -14.83
C THR A 596 -18.66 15.58 -16.26
N GLY A 597 -18.87 14.59 -17.13
CA GLY A 597 -18.47 14.61 -18.55
C GLY A 597 -16.99 14.32 -18.79
N LYS A 598 -16.24 13.95 -17.75
CA LYS A 598 -14.83 13.56 -17.79
C LYS A 598 -14.58 12.33 -16.90
N GLU A 599 -15.59 11.49 -16.71
CA GLU A 599 -15.50 10.34 -15.85
C GLU A 599 -14.42 9.36 -16.34
N SER A 600 -13.61 8.87 -15.41
CA SER A 600 -12.58 7.86 -15.64
C SER A 600 -12.51 6.94 -14.43
N THR A 601 -12.48 5.64 -14.67
CA THR A 601 -12.36 4.66 -13.60
C THR A 601 -10.93 4.61 -13.06
N ARG A 602 -10.77 3.95 -11.91
CA ARG A 602 -9.46 3.64 -11.35
C ARG A 602 -8.57 2.88 -12.36
N ALA A 603 -9.15 1.95 -13.13
CA ALA A 603 -8.44 1.20 -14.15
C ALA A 603 -8.03 2.07 -15.35
N ASP A 604 -8.90 2.96 -15.83
CA ASP A 604 -8.57 3.91 -16.91
C ASP A 604 -7.40 4.82 -16.51
N ASN A 605 -7.42 5.31 -15.28
CA ASN A 605 -6.37 6.19 -14.76
C ASN A 605 -5.06 5.45 -14.49
N MET A 606 -5.11 4.15 -14.17
CA MET A 606 -3.91 3.31 -14.09
C MET A 606 -3.14 3.38 -15.41
N GLN A 607 -3.81 3.09 -16.53
CA GLN A 607 -3.18 3.10 -17.85
C GLN A 607 -2.61 4.49 -18.21
N ARG A 608 -3.35 5.56 -17.90
CA ARG A 608 -2.88 6.94 -18.10
C ARG A 608 -1.61 7.25 -17.29
N PHE A 609 -1.58 6.88 -16.01
CA PHE A 609 -0.43 7.16 -15.16
C PHE A 609 0.80 6.34 -15.56
N LEU A 610 0.63 5.08 -15.96
CA LEU A 610 1.73 4.25 -16.46
C LEU A 610 2.28 4.79 -17.80
N SER A 611 1.42 5.24 -18.71
CA SER A 611 1.85 5.92 -19.96
C SER A 611 2.69 7.15 -19.64
N LEU A 612 2.25 7.97 -18.68
CA LEU A 612 2.97 9.18 -18.28
C LEU A 612 4.33 8.87 -17.63
N LEU A 613 4.42 7.81 -16.83
CA LEU A 613 5.70 7.33 -16.28
C LEU A 613 6.63 6.80 -17.39
N SER A 614 6.09 6.13 -18.41
CA SER A 614 6.85 5.70 -19.59
C SER A 614 7.46 6.90 -20.32
N GLU A 615 6.65 7.92 -20.60
CA GLU A 615 7.10 9.15 -21.26
C GLU A 615 8.17 9.89 -20.43
N LEU A 616 8.01 9.94 -19.11
CA LEU A 616 9.02 10.48 -18.21
C LEU A 616 10.34 9.69 -18.31
N ARG A 617 10.28 8.37 -18.25
CA ARG A 617 11.48 7.51 -18.36
C ARG A 617 12.19 7.68 -19.70
N GLU A 618 11.46 7.74 -20.81
CA GLU A 618 12.02 7.98 -22.14
C GLU A 618 12.76 9.31 -22.23
N GLN A 619 12.18 10.37 -21.66
CA GLN A 619 12.80 11.71 -21.66
C GLN A 619 14.05 11.80 -20.78
N GLN A 620 14.22 10.90 -19.82
CA GLN A 620 15.40 10.81 -18.96
C GLN A 620 16.50 9.89 -19.53
N GLY A 621 16.37 9.39 -20.77
CA GLY A 621 17.37 8.57 -21.44
C GLY A 621 17.29 7.07 -21.13
N GLY A 622 16.16 6.58 -20.60
CA GLY A 622 15.93 5.15 -20.41
C GLY A 622 15.78 4.40 -21.74
N LEU A 623 16.56 3.33 -21.93
CA LEU A 623 16.52 2.46 -23.11
C LEU A 623 15.09 2.00 -23.44
N SER A 624 14.59 2.40 -24.61
CA SER A 624 13.47 1.77 -25.31
C SER A 624 13.95 0.43 -25.89
N GLY A 625 13.78 -0.65 -25.14
CA GLY A 625 14.33 -1.93 -25.59
C GLY A 625 13.96 -3.14 -24.77
N GLN A 626 12.74 -3.22 -24.22
CA GLN A 626 12.10 -4.49 -23.80
C GLN A 626 10.63 -4.24 -23.41
N GLN A 627 9.81 -3.83 -24.37
CA GLN A 627 8.35 -3.90 -24.25
C GLN A 627 7.81 -4.77 -25.39
N GLY A 628 7.92 -6.08 -25.21
CA GLY A 628 7.13 -7.05 -25.96
C GLY A 628 6.25 -7.79 -24.96
N GLY A 629 5.15 -7.16 -24.53
CA GLY A 629 4.28 -7.82 -23.56
C GLY A 629 3.15 -7.03 -22.90
N ILE A 630 2.79 -5.81 -23.33
CA ILE A 630 1.54 -5.16 -22.84
C ILE A 630 0.81 -4.32 -23.91
N HIS A 631 1.31 -4.33 -25.16
CA HIS A 631 0.68 -3.64 -26.29
C HIS A 631 0.15 -4.62 -27.32
N GLU A 632 -1.00 -5.23 -27.04
CA GLU A 632 -1.85 -5.79 -28.10
C GLU A 632 -3.31 -5.43 -27.87
N GLN A 633 -3.60 -4.13 -27.83
CA GLN A 633 -4.95 -3.61 -28.03
C GLN A 633 -5.00 -2.15 -28.48
N LEU A 634 -4.13 -1.73 -29.41
CA LEU A 634 -4.34 -0.49 -30.17
C LEU A 634 -3.86 -0.68 -31.60
N GLY A 635 -4.82 -0.79 -32.52
CA GLY A 635 -4.55 -0.89 -33.94
C GLY A 635 -4.09 0.43 -34.54
N GLY A 636 -3.13 0.34 -35.47
CA GLY A 636 -3.00 1.26 -36.60
C GLY A 636 -1.90 2.31 -36.52
N LEU A 637 -0.89 2.09 -37.38
CA LEU A 637 0.01 3.06 -38.02
C LEU A 637 1.20 3.59 -37.19
N ALA A 638 2.38 3.03 -37.46
CA ALA A 638 3.51 3.79 -38.01
C ALA A 638 4.65 2.86 -38.43
N GLU A 639 4.83 2.66 -39.74
CA GLU A 639 6.14 2.31 -40.30
C GLU A 639 7.03 3.56 -40.19
N ARG A 640 8.24 3.41 -39.64
CA ARG A 640 9.41 4.19 -40.09
C ARG A 640 10.72 3.50 -39.70
N GLN A 641 11.46 3.14 -40.74
CA GLN A 641 12.85 2.72 -40.73
C GLN A 641 13.78 3.87 -40.33
N GLY A 642 14.93 3.53 -39.73
CA GLY A 642 16.11 4.40 -39.68
C GLY A 642 16.95 4.20 -38.43
N GLY A 643 18.00 3.37 -38.53
CA GLY A 643 19.01 3.25 -37.49
C GLY A 643 19.79 4.56 -37.30
N HIS A 644 19.88 4.99 -36.05
CA HIS A 644 20.90 5.90 -35.56
C HIS A 644 21.40 5.33 -34.22
N GLU A 645 22.69 4.98 -34.17
CA GLU A 645 23.43 4.92 -32.92
C GLU A 645 23.35 6.31 -32.29
N SER A 646 22.49 6.49 -31.30
CA SER A 646 22.46 7.69 -30.48
C SER A 646 23.40 7.50 -29.29
N ASP A 647 24.29 8.47 -29.12
CA ASP A 647 25.19 8.64 -27.98
C ASP A 647 24.57 8.18 -26.66
N LYS A 648 25.29 7.29 -25.96
CA LYS A 648 24.94 6.83 -24.62
C LYS A 648 25.23 7.94 -23.61
N HIS A 649 24.33 8.91 -23.49
CA HIS A 649 24.27 9.72 -22.27
C HIS A 649 23.82 8.82 -21.12
N PRO A 650 24.52 8.80 -19.96
CA PRO A 650 24.00 8.12 -18.78
C PRO A 650 22.65 8.74 -18.44
N GLY A 651 21.60 7.91 -18.40
CA GLY A 651 20.24 8.39 -18.14
C GLY A 651 20.17 9.17 -16.83
N HIS A 652 19.46 10.29 -16.84
CA HIS A 652 19.33 11.23 -15.71
C HIS A 652 18.58 10.63 -14.49
N GLY A 653 17.96 9.45 -14.64
CA GLY A 653 17.33 8.67 -13.58
C GLY A 653 15.90 9.12 -13.23
N LEU A 654 15.00 8.16 -13.06
CA LEU A 654 13.64 8.38 -12.55
C LEU A 654 13.49 7.77 -11.15
N ALA A 655 13.40 8.63 -10.14
CA ALA A 655 13.12 8.21 -8.77
C ALA A 655 11.64 8.39 -8.46
N LEU A 656 11.01 7.36 -7.89
CA LEU A 656 9.60 7.39 -7.48
C LEU A 656 9.50 7.24 -5.96
N TYR A 657 8.62 8.03 -5.36
CA TYR A 657 8.27 7.86 -3.94
C TYR A 657 7.22 6.77 -3.78
N THR A 658 7.50 5.75 -2.95
CA THR A 658 6.58 4.64 -2.63
C THR A 658 5.86 3.99 -3.84
N PRO A 659 6.57 3.70 -4.96
CA PRO A 659 5.90 3.21 -6.16
C PRO A 659 5.24 1.85 -5.94
N ASN A 660 3.99 1.74 -6.38
CA ASN A 660 3.32 0.46 -6.55
C ASN A 660 4.09 -0.40 -7.56
N GLN A 661 3.96 -1.73 -7.47
CA GLN A 661 4.66 -2.66 -8.37
C GLN A 661 4.48 -2.33 -9.86
N ILE A 662 3.27 -1.94 -10.27
CA ILE A 662 2.97 -1.55 -11.66
C ILE A 662 3.84 -0.40 -12.18
N ALA A 663 4.45 0.40 -11.29
CA ALA A 663 5.32 1.52 -11.63
C ALA A 663 6.82 1.15 -11.58
N TRP A 664 7.19 -0.03 -11.07
CA TRP A 664 8.58 -0.50 -11.01
C TRP A 664 9.28 -0.61 -12.37
N PRO A 665 8.60 -0.98 -13.48
CA PRO A 665 9.22 -0.96 -14.81
C PRO A 665 9.72 0.41 -15.24
N TYR A 666 9.35 1.48 -14.53
CA TYR A 666 9.75 2.86 -14.83
C TYR A 666 10.71 3.45 -13.79
N ALA A 667 10.90 2.80 -12.65
CA ALA A 667 11.66 3.36 -11.54
C ALA A 667 13.11 2.85 -11.54
N ASP A 668 14.07 3.78 -11.45
CA ASP A 668 15.46 3.45 -11.11
C ASP A 668 15.69 3.52 -9.60
N THR A 669 14.89 4.32 -8.89
CA THR A 669 15.05 4.55 -7.45
C THR A 669 13.70 4.56 -6.75
N PHE A 670 13.63 3.88 -5.62
CA PHE A 670 12.53 3.88 -4.67
C PHE A 670 12.90 4.80 -3.51
N LEU A 671 12.24 5.96 -3.42
CA LEU A 671 12.37 6.89 -2.30
C LEU A 671 11.28 6.65 -1.24
N ASP A 672 11.61 6.92 0.02
CA ASP A 672 10.71 6.78 1.18
C ASP A 672 10.23 5.33 1.38
N PHE A 673 11.15 4.37 1.22
CA PHE A 673 10.90 2.95 1.40
C PHE A 673 10.59 2.62 2.87
N PRO A 674 9.44 1.99 3.19
CA PRO A 674 9.06 1.71 4.57
C PRO A 674 10.03 0.72 5.22
N LEU A 675 10.53 1.07 6.42
CA LEU A 675 11.47 0.22 7.18
C LEU A 675 10.78 -0.74 8.16
N VAL A 676 9.51 -0.51 8.46
CA VAL A 676 8.70 -1.31 9.40
C VAL A 676 7.29 -1.51 8.84
N GLY A 677 6.65 -2.62 9.23
CA GLY A 677 5.23 -2.85 8.95
C GLY A 677 4.29 -1.91 9.70
N GLY A 678 2.98 -2.05 9.48
CA GLY A 678 1.91 -1.25 10.07
C GLY A 678 1.73 -1.44 11.59
N GLN A 679 2.40 -2.45 12.18
CA GLN A 679 2.39 -2.79 13.60
C GLN A 679 0.98 -3.15 14.11
N TYR A 680 0.20 -3.85 13.27
CA TYR A 680 -1.05 -4.46 13.73
C TYR A 680 -0.77 -5.40 14.91
N LEU A 681 -1.71 -5.52 15.86
CA LEU A 681 -1.52 -6.34 17.07
C LEU A 681 -1.23 -7.82 16.78
N PHE A 682 -1.67 -8.32 15.63
CA PHE A 682 -1.42 -9.69 15.18
C PHE A 682 -0.14 -9.84 14.33
N GLU A 683 0.50 -8.74 13.91
CA GLU A 683 1.81 -8.79 13.25
C GLU A 683 2.88 -9.10 14.28
N THR A 684 3.65 -10.14 14.00
CA THR A 684 4.62 -10.71 14.93
C THR A 684 6.04 -10.35 14.55
N ASP A 685 6.30 -10.13 13.26
CA ASP A 685 7.64 -9.91 12.72
C ASP A 685 7.56 -8.92 11.56
N THR A 686 8.59 -8.08 11.42
CA THR A 686 8.90 -7.36 10.18
C THR A 686 10.05 -8.10 9.51
N VAL A 687 9.86 -8.49 8.25
CA VAL A 687 10.83 -9.25 7.44
C VAL A 687 11.25 -8.43 6.22
N PRO A 688 12.49 -8.59 5.73
CA PRO A 688 12.96 -7.87 4.54
C PRO A 688 12.48 -8.56 3.24
N PHE A 689 11.17 -8.78 3.08
CA PHE A 689 10.62 -9.42 1.87
C PHE A 689 10.88 -8.55 0.62
N LEU A 690 10.38 -7.32 0.58
CA LEU A 690 10.56 -6.41 -0.56
C LEU A 690 12.03 -6.04 -0.84
N PRO A 691 12.89 -5.79 0.16
CA PRO A 691 14.32 -5.60 -0.09
C PRO A 691 14.98 -6.80 -0.78
N ILE A 692 14.57 -8.03 -0.46
CA ILE A 692 15.06 -9.23 -1.17
C ILE A 692 14.49 -9.28 -2.59
N VAL A 693 13.21 -8.97 -2.78
CA VAL A 693 12.56 -8.92 -4.11
C VAL A 693 13.25 -7.92 -5.04
N LEU A 694 13.56 -6.72 -4.54
CA LEU A 694 14.09 -5.60 -5.34
C LEU A 694 15.61 -5.58 -5.44
N LYS A 695 16.30 -6.48 -4.74
CA LYS A 695 17.77 -6.54 -4.69
C LYS A 695 18.37 -6.62 -6.10
N GLY A 696 19.21 -5.63 -6.44
CA GLY A 696 19.91 -5.56 -7.74
C GLY A 696 19.07 -5.00 -8.89
N SER A 697 17.84 -4.58 -8.62
CA SER A 697 16.93 -4.01 -9.62
C SER A 697 16.58 -2.55 -9.35
N ILE A 698 16.33 -2.16 -8.10
CA ILE A 698 15.92 -0.78 -7.73
C ILE A 698 16.67 -0.33 -6.47
N ALA A 699 17.19 0.90 -6.46
CA ALA A 699 17.87 1.48 -5.29
C ALA A 699 16.81 1.88 -4.26
N LEU A 700 16.96 1.41 -3.02
CA LEU A 700 16.00 1.65 -1.96
C LEU A 700 16.53 2.68 -0.97
N PHE A 701 15.81 3.77 -0.79
CA PHE A 701 16.11 4.80 0.21
C PHE A 701 14.97 4.90 1.21
N GLY A 702 15.28 4.71 2.49
CA GLY A 702 14.31 4.85 3.57
C GLY A 702 13.87 6.31 3.81
N PRO A 703 13.00 6.54 4.81
CA PRO A 703 12.57 7.87 5.21
C PRO A 703 13.73 8.70 5.76
N PHE A 704 13.58 10.03 5.78
CA PHE A 704 14.63 10.94 6.26
C PHE A 704 15.06 10.65 7.70
N LEU A 705 16.37 10.44 7.89
CA LEU A 705 16.94 10.06 9.18
C LEU A 705 16.98 11.22 10.18
N ASN A 706 17.03 12.48 9.74
CA ASN A 706 17.23 13.69 10.55
C ASN A 706 15.93 14.32 11.11
N THR A 707 14.84 13.57 11.11
CA THR A 707 13.51 14.06 11.54
C THR A 707 12.87 13.23 12.67
N GLY A 708 13.64 12.41 13.40
CA GLY A 708 13.13 11.40 14.32
C GLY A 708 13.78 11.37 15.71
N TYR A 709 13.14 10.70 16.68
CA TYR A 709 13.71 10.45 18.02
C TYR A 709 14.63 9.22 18.07
N PHE A 710 14.57 8.33 17.07
CA PHE A 710 15.26 7.03 17.02
C PHE A 710 16.34 6.99 15.92
N GLU A 711 16.90 8.14 15.53
CA GLU A 711 17.83 8.27 14.39
C GLU A 711 19.07 7.39 14.52
N ARG A 712 19.52 7.15 15.76
CA ARG A 712 20.70 6.36 16.07
C ARG A 712 20.48 4.85 16.03
N ASP A 713 19.24 4.38 16.17
CA ASP A 713 18.89 2.96 16.08
C ASP A 713 18.53 2.56 14.63
N ARG A 714 18.31 3.55 13.76
CA ARG A 714 18.03 3.38 12.31
C ARG A 714 19.30 3.41 11.44
N LEU A 715 20.36 4.04 11.93
CA LEU A 715 21.73 3.97 11.39
C LEU A 715 22.39 2.69 11.87
#